data_AF-A0A848L6I4-F1
#
_entry.id   AF-A0A848L6I4-F1
#
_cell.length_a   1.000
_cell.length_b   1.000
_cell.length_c   1.000
_cell.angle_alpha   90.00
_cell.angle_beta   90.00
_cell.angle_gamma   90.00
#
_symmetry.space_group_name_H-M   'P 1'
#
loop_
_entity.id
_entity.type
_entity.pdbx_description
1 polymer ?
#
loop_
_entity_poly.entity_id
_entity_poly.type
_entity_poly.pdbx_seq_one_letter_code
_entity_poly.pdbx_strand_id
1 'polypeptide(L)'
;MGHAKRSKLNDYVRREIAIALDSPEEIVESAVIIYEVEPDEVEPLVNAALSAHRTACANWPEVTDCDRLDRAFAALDKSGVLARQNFTCCNNCGHTQLSDRMYDELERGRTLDGYVFYHQQDTDRAVAGGGLHLSYHSLTPLPDAVIAIGRRVVEALRAQGLVVTWDENPYNAIELPSFDWKRRGPPPSTKAPRDWSPESLLDRWCEALPGSAGAELAEALGELYGEAAIAAGCIDVAIALARAPFAIEPGLRDKPRNNALTRVALALSKSDVPPARVKALWQEAYAAAPLSRHGELIHLLVAGELADPELHAVARNRVMQTRRDICGAAAVAWYLVRAPAESVDETEHAAMLKSIRRTFESSREEFRYSDTEHAHLRIAVASALWVIHVRRGELDLARPARELVLEGLDSDGIRILPSFVQRALLAAAAEVGELAGWVSRWDELSLSAVSGEVLDALVRTGQIDTAVEVAGQPGRPTELFARLARLVPDDPRASMWIEQAATAESLMAIYKEEDLLSSEEFRDARLEFAALRGARDDRERARLEIAAISADIRAEFAASEARLLAHLEQVRDGARGPALPVDERWFSPEGTRSLEKALTKWAAASDRRQRLLTRRSAMMILEAAVAFAGRGELDRARELVARVEGAEPPGDPTVLFWMVAGPLISAWVAIGRLDDALAYAHKSGVLGCGVITPLVVRLMELGRSSEALEFLGPALDPPFNWRVLCHLAPAVLAVSSNARMCAAAMLQAWRRADTVLDTLVC
;
A
#
# COMPACT_ATOMS: atom_id res chain seq x y z
N MET A 1 41.70 15.39 -18.97
CA MET A 1 41.69 15.15 -17.51
C MET A 1 43.11 15.23 -16.88
N GLY A 2 43.28 15.84 -15.69
CA GLY A 2 44.57 15.89 -14.97
C GLY A 2 44.98 14.56 -14.33
N HIS A 3 46.29 14.30 -14.16
CA HIS A 3 46.85 13.00 -13.74
C HIS A 3 46.25 12.44 -12.43
N ALA A 4 46.06 13.30 -11.42
CA ALA A 4 45.50 12.89 -10.13
C ALA A 4 44.02 12.48 -10.23
N LYS A 5 43.22 13.16 -11.07
CA LYS A 5 41.81 12.84 -11.31
C LYS A 5 41.67 11.51 -12.07
N ARG A 6 42.55 11.28 -13.06
CA ARG A 6 42.61 10.02 -13.83
C ARG A 6 42.99 8.82 -12.96
N SER A 7 43.91 9.00 -12.01
CA SER A 7 44.29 7.94 -11.06
C SER A 7 43.09 7.54 -10.20
N LYS A 8 42.41 8.52 -9.59
CA LYS A 8 41.23 8.25 -8.74
C LYS A 8 40.09 7.58 -9.50
N LEU A 9 39.85 7.99 -10.75
CA LEU A 9 38.85 7.36 -11.61
C LEU A 9 39.20 5.89 -11.92
N ASN A 10 40.46 5.59 -12.21
CA ASN A 10 40.91 4.23 -12.46
C ASN A 10 40.78 3.35 -11.20
N ASP A 11 41.13 3.88 -10.03
CA ASP A 11 40.99 3.18 -8.76
C ASP A 11 39.51 2.90 -8.44
N TYR A 12 38.61 3.86 -8.70
CA TYR A 12 37.16 3.67 -8.59
C TYR A 12 36.68 2.55 -9.52
N VAL A 13 36.96 2.64 -10.83
CA VAL A 13 36.54 1.63 -11.81
C VAL A 13 37.06 0.24 -11.46
N ARG A 14 38.32 0.11 -11.06
CA ARG A 14 38.90 -1.18 -10.64
C ARG A 14 38.19 -1.74 -9.41
N ARG A 15 37.86 -0.89 -8.45
CA ARG A 15 37.16 -1.29 -7.24
C ARG A 15 35.73 -1.75 -7.56
N GLU A 16 34.94 -0.97 -8.30
CA GLU A 16 33.56 -1.35 -8.64
C GLU A 16 33.50 -2.66 -9.45
N ILE A 17 34.46 -2.86 -10.36
CA ILE A 17 34.60 -4.13 -11.09
C ILE A 17 35.00 -5.30 -10.17
N ALA A 18 35.85 -5.07 -9.16
CA ALA A 18 36.19 -6.10 -8.18
C ALA A 18 35.03 -6.42 -7.22
N ILE A 19 34.21 -5.42 -6.89
CA ILE A 19 32.94 -5.57 -6.15
C ILE A 19 32.00 -6.47 -6.95
N ALA A 20 31.92 -6.26 -8.27
CA ALA A 20 31.16 -7.07 -9.23
C ALA A 20 29.66 -7.19 -8.88
N LEU A 21 29.03 -6.06 -8.53
CA LEU A 21 27.60 -5.98 -8.21
C LEU A 21 26.80 -5.13 -9.20
N ASP A 22 27.42 -4.09 -9.76
CA ASP A 22 26.79 -3.18 -10.73
C ASP A 22 27.16 -3.58 -12.17
N SER A 23 26.30 -3.20 -13.13
CA SER A 23 26.58 -3.41 -14.54
C SER A 23 27.70 -2.48 -15.04
N PRO A 24 28.41 -2.83 -16.13
CA PRO A 24 29.39 -1.93 -16.75
C PRO A 24 28.82 -0.54 -17.06
N GLU A 25 27.57 -0.48 -17.50
CA GLU A 25 26.85 0.74 -17.84
C GLU A 25 26.57 1.60 -16.59
N GLU A 26 26.11 0.98 -15.50
CA GLU A 26 25.87 1.66 -14.22
C GLU A 26 27.17 2.23 -13.61
N ILE A 27 28.28 1.51 -13.78
CA ILE A 27 29.61 1.97 -13.37
C ILE A 27 30.06 3.18 -14.20
N VAL A 28 29.79 3.18 -15.52
CA VAL A 28 30.07 4.32 -16.40
C VAL A 28 29.24 5.53 -15.98
N GLU A 29 27.92 5.37 -15.82
CA GLU A 29 27.01 6.44 -15.41
C GLU A 29 27.43 7.05 -14.06
N SER A 30 27.73 6.21 -13.07
CA SER A 30 28.17 6.65 -11.75
C SER A 30 29.51 7.38 -11.81
N ALA A 31 30.47 6.87 -12.58
CA ALA A 31 31.77 7.51 -12.77
C ALA A 31 31.66 8.88 -13.46
N VAL A 32 30.81 9.01 -14.49
CA VAL A 32 30.54 10.26 -15.20
C VAL A 32 30.03 11.33 -14.23
N ILE A 33 29.10 10.96 -13.35
CA ILE A 33 28.53 11.87 -12.35
C ILE A 33 29.56 12.23 -11.27
N ILE A 34 30.18 11.22 -10.64
CA ILE A 34 31.08 11.42 -9.49
C ILE A 34 32.33 12.19 -9.89
N TYR A 35 32.88 11.88 -11.06
CA TYR A 35 34.12 12.48 -11.52
C TYR A 35 33.88 13.60 -12.53
N GLU A 36 32.67 13.94 -12.95
CA GLU A 36 32.41 14.99 -13.95
C GLU A 36 33.33 14.82 -15.18
N VAL A 37 33.15 13.69 -15.88
CA VAL A 37 33.90 13.28 -17.08
C VAL A 37 32.94 12.78 -18.14
N GLU A 38 33.37 12.74 -19.41
CA GLU A 38 32.53 12.21 -20.50
C GLU A 38 32.53 10.66 -20.52
N PRO A 39 31.44 10.00 -20.97
CA PRO A 39 31.38 8.53 -21.06
C PRO A 39 32.54 7.90 -21.85
N ASP A 40 32.93 8.53 -22.97
CA ASP A 40 34.05 8.10 -23.82
C ASP A 40 35.40 8.04 -23.09
N GLU A 41 35.56 8.77 -21.97
CA GLU A 41 36.77 8.72 -21.13
C GLU A 41 36.75 7.54 -20.13
N VAL A 42 35.56 7.01 -19.79
CA VAL A 42 35.35 5.99 -18.75
C VAL A 42 35.24 4.59 -19.36
N GLU A 43 34.52 4.43 -20.47
CA GLU A 43 34.27 3.13 -21.12
C GLU A 43 35.56 2.32 -21.37
N PRO A 44 36.67 2.91 -21.86
CA PRO A 44 37.91 2.14 -22.06
C PRO A 44 38.51 1.62 -20.76
N LEU A 45 38.36 2.34 -19.64
CA LEU A 45 38.84 1.93 -18.32
C LEU A 45 38.02 0.76 -17.80
N VAL A 46 36.69 0.84 -17.93
CA VAL A 46 35.74 -0.22 -17.53
C VAL A 46 35.99 -1.48 -18.33
N ASN A 47 36.12 -1.38 -19.67
CA ASN A 47 36.42 -2.51 -20.54
C ASN A 47 37.76 -3.18 -20.20
N ALA A 48 38.80 -2.39 -19.91
CA ALA A 48 40.10 -2.92 -19.51
C ALA A 48 40.03 -3.64 -18.15
N ALA A 49 39.35 -3.03 -17.16
CA ALA A 49 39.16 -3.63 -15.84
C ALA A 49 38.33 -4.92 -15.91
N LEU A 50 37.26 -4.96 -16.71
CA LEU A 50 36.45 -6.16 -16.95
C LEU A 50 37.26 -7.31 -17.56
N SER A 51 38.10 -7.02 -18.56
CA SER A 51 38.97 -8.02 -19.18
C SER A 51 39.95 -8.62 -18.18
N ALA A 52 40.56 -7.77 -17.34
CA ALA A 52 41.43 -8.22 -16.26
C ALA A 52 40.66 -9.07 -15.23
N HIS A 53 39.46 -8.65 -14.85
CA HIS A 53 38.60 -9.37 -13.91
C HIS A 53 38.19 -10.76 -14.42
N ARG A 54 37.80 -10.87 -15.70
CA ARG A 54 37.49 -12.17 -16.35
C ARG A 54 38.70 -13.10 -16.35
N THR A 55 39.89 -12.56 -16.59
CA THR A 55 41.14 -13.33 -16.56
C THR A 55 41.45 -13.82 -15.14
N ALA A 56 41.25 -12.98 -14.12
CA ALA A 56 41.41 -13.37 -12.72
C ALA A 56 40.40 -14.45 -12.33
N CYS A 57 39.13 -14.28 -12.72
CA CYS A 57 38.05 -15.24 -12.49
C CYS A 57 38.41 -16.64 -12.97
N ALA A 58 39.02 -16.79 -14.14
CA ALA A 58 39.38 -18.09 -14.70
C ALA A 58 40.32 -18.92 -13.79
N ASN A 59 41.08 -18.27 -12.90
CA ASN A 59 42.03 -18.90 -11.98
C ASN A 59 41.48 -19.07 -10.55
N TRP A 60 40.26 -18.62 -10.27
CA TRP A 60 39.65 -18.78 -8.96
C TRP A 60 39.09 -20.20 -8.77
N PRO A 61 38.94 -20.68 -7.52
CA PRO A 61 38.28 -21.95 -7.23
C PRO A 61 36.86 -22.03 -7.81
N GLU A 62 36.36 -23.26 -7.98
CA GLU A 62 34.99 -23.51 -8.44
C GLU A 62 33.95 -22.90 -7.50
N VAL A 63 34.20 -22.92 -6.19
CA VAL A 63 33.36 -22.30 -5.16
C VAL A 63 34.21 -21.32 -4.36
N THR A 64 33.88 -20.03 -4.41
CA THR A 64 34.52 -18.96 -3.65
C THR A 64 33.80 -18.69 -2.33
N ASP A 65 34.39 -17.86 -1.46
CA ASP A 65 33.72 -17.42 -0.24
C ASP A 65 32.47 -16.56 -0.54
N CYS A 66 32.46 -15.82 -1.65
CA CYS A 66 31.27 -15.12 -2.13
C CYS A 66 30.15 -16.09 -2.54
N ASP A 67 30.48 -17.22 -3.19
CA ASP A 67 29.49 -18.25 -3.53
C ASP A 67 28.90 -18.92 -2.27
N ARG A 68 29.73 -19.11 -1.24
CA ARG A 68 29.29 -19.62 0.08
C ARG A 68 28.40 -18.62 0.81
N LEU A 69 28.76 -17.33 0.75
CA LEU A 69 27.96 -16.25 1.33
C LEU A 69 26.58 -16.18 0.65
N ASP A 70 26.53 -16.29 -0.67
CA ASP A 70 25.27 -16.30 -1.45
C ASP A 70 24.34 -17.44 -1.00
N ARG A 71 24.89 -18.64 -0.81
CA ARG A 71 24.13 -19.79 -0.30
C ARG A 71 23.64 -19.59 1.13
N ALA A 72 24.47 -19.03 2.00
CA ALA A 72 24.09 -18.74 3.40
C ALA A 72 22.95 -17.71 3.45
N PHE A 73 23.05 -16.61 2.69
CA PHE A 73 22.03 -15.58 2.62
C PHE A 73 20.72 -16.11 2.04
N ALA A 74 20.78 -16.93 0.98
CA ALA A 74 19.60 -17.57 0.42
C ALA A 74 18.91 -18.53 1.42
N ALA A 75 19.69 -19.30 2.19
CA ALA A 75 19.15 -20.18 3.23
C ALA A 75 18.50 -19.39 4.37
N LEU A 76 19.10 -18.27 4.79
CA LEU A 76 18.56 -17.37 5.81
C LEU A 76 17.24 -16.75 5.36
N ASP A 77 17.18 -16.20 4.14
CA ASP A 77 15.95 -15.60 3.57
C ASP A 77 14.81 -16.63 3.50
N LYS A 78 15.12 -17.87 3.08
CA LYS A 78 14.16 -18.99 3.06
C LYS A 78 13.68 -19.41 4.46
N SER A 79 14.51 -19.22 5.49
CA SER A 79 14.18 -19.59 6.88
C SER A 79 13.42 -18.49 7.65
N GLY A 80 13.15 -17.33 7.05
CA GLY A 80 12.49 -16.20 7.71
C GLY A 80 13.45 -15.14 8.28
N VAL A 81 14.71 -15.09 7.85
CA VAL A 81 15.63 -13.98 8.15
C VAL A 81 15.90 -13.19 6.88
N LEU A 82 15.36 -11.98 6.77
CA LEU A 82 15.51 -11.13 5.59
C LEU A 82 16.99 -10.79 5.34
N ALA A 83 17.60 -11.40 4.34
CA ALA A 83 19.05 -11.34 4.13
C ALA A 83 19.40 -10.46 2.91
N ARG A 84 20.18 -9.38 3.07
CA ARG A 84 20.53 -8.48 1.97
C ARG A 84 22.03 -8.19 1.88
N GLN A 85 22.56 -8.31 0.67
CA GLN A 85 23.97 -8.16 0.36
C GLN A 85 24.26 -6.78 -0.23
N ASN A 86 25.37 -6.16 0.17
CA ASN A 86 25.79 -4.82 -0.26
C ASN A 86 24.65 -3.80 -0.21
N PHE A 87 23.90 -3.84 0.87
CA PHE A 87 22.64 -3.12 0.98
C PHE A 87 22.89 -1.76 1.62
N THR A 88 22.65 -0.71 0.80
CA THR A 88 22.80 0.72 1.10
C THR A 88 24.22 1.15 1.52
N CYS A 89 24.40 2.44 1.79
CA CYS A 89 25.72 3.05 1.91
C CYS A 89 26.41 2.77 3.25
N CYS A 90 25.67 2.65 4.36
CA CYS A 90 26.22 2.50 5.71
C CYS A 90 25.28 1.78 6.68
N ASN A 91 25.80 1.45 7.87
CA ASN A 91 25.08 0.67 8.88
C ASN A 91 23.74 1.28 9.32
N ASN A 92 23.72 2.60 9.56
CA ASN A 92 22.49 3.28 10.00
C ASN A 92 21.41 3.24 8.92
N CYS A 93 21.79 3.53 7.66
CA CYS A 93 20.87 3.40 6.53
C CYS A 93 20.36 1.96 6.38
N GLY A 94 21.22 0.97 6.60
CA GLY A 94 20.87 -0.44 6.45
C GLY A 94 19.83 -0.89 7.47
N HIS A 95 20.02 -0.54 8.75
CA HIS A 95 19.04 -0.80 9.80
C HIS A 95 17.70 -0.11 9.51
N THR A 96 17.71 1.18 9.15
CA THR A 96 16.49 1.92 8.83
C THR A 96 15.74 1.29 7.65
N GLN A 97 16.43 1.07 6.52
CA GLN A 97 15.79 0.56 5.31
C GLN A 97 15.36 -0.91 5.41
N LEU A 98 16.11 -1.78 6.11
CA LEU A 98 15.71 -3.18 6.28
C LEU A 98 14.65 -3.37 7.34
N SER A 99 14.65 -2.55 8.39
CA SER A 99 13.52 -2.49 9.31
C SER A 99 12.26 -2.18 8.53
N ASP A 100 12.26 -1.12 7.70
CA ASP A 100 11.11 -0.73 6.88
C ASP A 100 10.67 -1.85 5.94
N ARG A 101 11.60 -2.43 5.18
CA ARG A 101 11.29 -3.54 4.26
C ARG A 101 10.78 -4.79 4.98
N MET A 102 11.28 -5.10 6.18
CA MET A 102 10.81 -6.23 6.97
C MET A 102 9.34 -6.05 7.35
N TYR A 103 8.94 -4.85 7.79
CA TYR A 103 7.54 -4.53 8.06
C TYR A 103 6.66 -4.66 6.81
N ASP A 104 7.11 -4.13 5.67
CA ASP A 104 6.34 -4.24 4.43
C ASP A 104 6.19 -5.71 3.97
N GLU A 105 7.17 -6.58 4.22
CA GLU A 105 7.09 -8.01 3.87
C GLU A 105 6.20 -8.80 4.85
N LEU A 106 6.19 -8.43 6.14
CA LEU A 106 5.25 -8.98 7.13
C LEU A 106 3.81 -8.63 6.77
N GLU A 107 3.56 -7.40 6.33
CA GLU A 107 2.24 -6.94 5.88
C GLU A 107 1.79 -7.63 4.58
N ARG A 108 2.75 -8.05 3.73
CA ARG A 108 2.49 -8.93 2.58
C ARG A 108 2.32 -10.40 2.95
N GLY A 109 2.26 -10.74 4.24
CA GLY A 109 2.00 -12.07 4.76
C GLY A 109 3.21 -12.99 4.81
N ARG A 110 4.44 -12.49 4.60
CA ARG A 110 5.63 -13.30 4.91
C ARG A 110 5.79 -13.44 6.42
N THR A 111 6.31 -14.59 6.84
CA THR A 111 6.76 -14.78 8.22
C THR A 111 8.25 -14.45 8.29
N LEU A 112 8.60 -13.39 9.02
CA LEU A 112 9.97 -12.94 9.23
C LEU A 112 10.25 -12.78 10.72
N ASP A 113 11.39 -13.29 11.17
CA ASP A 113 11.83 -13.21 12.57
C ASP A 113 12.88 -12.12 12.79
N GLY A 114 13.51 -11.64 11.70
CA GLY A 114 14.59 -10.66 11.74
C GLY A 114 15.22 -10.45 10.37
N TYR A 115 16.35 -9.75 10.36
CA TYR A 115 17.13 -9.46 9.16
C TYR A 115 18.63 -9.52 9.41
N VAL A 116 19.39 -9.70 8.33
CA VAL A 116 20.85 -9.64 8.30
C VAL A 116 21.32 -8.94 7.03
N PHE A 117 22.38 -8.15 7.13
CA PHE A 117 22.96 -7.47 5.98
C PHE A 117 24.42 -7.08 6.15
N TYR A 118 25.04 -6.71 5.05
CA TYR A 118 26.26 -5.90 5.01
C TYR A 118 26.08 -4.77 4.02
N HIS A 119 26.77 -3.65 4.22
CA HIS A 119 26.59 -2.43 3.41
C HIS A 119 27.83 -2.13 2.54
N GLN A 120 27.75 -1.09 1.73
CA GLN A 120 28.84 -0.72 0.79
C GLN A 120 30.20 -0.56 1.45
N GLN A 121 30.29 0.08 2.62
CA GLN A 121 31.58 0.22 3.32
C GLN A 121 32.15 -1.13 3.82
N ASP A 122 31.31 -2.13 4.14
CA ASP A 122 31.78 -3.47 4.51
C ASP A 122 32.32 -4.21 3.27
N THR A 123 31.66 -4.03 2.13
CA THR A 123 32.10 -4.52 0.83
C THR A 123 33.46 -3.96 0.45
N ASP A 124 33.62 -2.63 0.53
CA ASP A 124 34.89 -1.94 0.28
C ASP A 124 36.01 -2.51 1.16
N ARG A 125 35.71 -2.75 2.44
CA ARG A 125 36.66 -3.35 3.38
C ARG A 125 37.02 -4.79 3.00
N ALA A 126 36.04 -5.60 2.60
CA ALA A 126 36.25 -6.98 2.20
C ALA A 126 37.10 -7.08 0.91
N VAL A 127 36.82 -6.23 -0.08
CA VAL A 127 37.63 -6.13 -1.32
C VAL A 127 39.08 -5.72 -1.00
N ALA A 128 39.28 -4.87 0.00
CA ALA A 128 40.61 -4.48 0.48
C ALA A 128 41.30 -5.55 1.35
N GLY A 129 40.67 -6.71 1.58
CA GLY A 129 41.22 -7.81 2.39
C GLY A 129 41.07 -7.63 3.90
N GLY A 130 40.26 -6.67 4.35
CA GLY A 130 39.99 -6.43 5.77
C GLY A 130 38.93 -7.34 6.40
N GLY A 131 38.42 -8.33 5.66
CA GLY A 131 37.30 -9.19 6.08
C GLY A 131 35.94 -8.51 5.96
N LEU A 132 34.86 -9.27 6.21
CA LEU A 132 33.47 -8.82 6.06
C LEU A 132 32.77 -8.71 7.42
N HIS A 133 31.94 -7.68 7.60
CA HIS A 133 31.06 -7.53 8.77
C HIS A 133 29.61 -7.67 8.36
N LEU A 134 28.82 -8.33 9.20
CA LEU A 134 27.37 -8.45 9.03
C LEU A 134 26.65 -7.86 10.24
N SER A 135 25.71 -6.97 9.97
CA SER A 135 24.77 -6.41 10.93
C SER A 135 23.46 -7.18 10.90
N TYR A 136 22.78 -7.31 12.04
CA TYR A 136 21.55 -8.08 12.15
C TYR A 136 20.63 -7.53 13.24
N HIS A 137 19.35 -7.87 13.14
CA HIS A 137 18.35 -7.55 14.17
C HIS A 137 17.15 -8.51 14.10
N SER A 138 16.36 -8.56 15.17
CA SER A 138 15.10 -9.30 15.23
C SER A 138 13.88 -8.39 15.07
N LEU A 139 12.75 -8.99 14.70
CA LEU A 139 11.43 -8.35 14.71
C LEU A 139 11.06 -7.91 16.14
N THR A 140 11.18 -8.82 17.10
CA THR A 140 10.94 -8.53 18.52
C THR A 140 12.18 -7.91 19.15
N PRO A 141 12.08 -6.76 19.84
CA PRO A 141 13.24 -5.98 20.30
C PRO A 141 13.91 -6.49 21.59
N LEU A 142 13.65 -7.73 21.98
CA LEU A 142 14.22 -8.31 23.20
C LEU A 142 15.65 -8.81 22.92
N PRO A 143 16.63 -8.57 23.81
CA PRO A 143 18.01 -9.02 23.63
C PRO A 143 18.11 -10.50 23.21
N ASP A 144 17.34 -11.38 23.86
CA ASP A 144 17.35 -12.82 23.55
C ASP A 144 16.88 -13.13 22.13
N ALA A 145 15.91 -12.37 21.60
CA ALA A 145 15.45 -12.52 20.22
C ALA A 145 16.51 -12.06 19.21
N VAL A 146 17.21 -10.96 19.49
CA VAL A 146 18.32 -10.47 18.65
C VAL A 146 19.46 -11.49 18.64
N ILE A 147 19.83 -12.03 19.81
CA ILE A 147 20.84 -13.09 19.95
C ILE A 147 20.43 -14.35 19.19
N ALA A 148 19.15 -14.74 19.23
CA ALA A 148 18.65 -15.88 18.48
C ALA A 148 18.83 -15.71 16.96
N ILE A 149 18.58 -14.51 16.41
CA ILE A 149 18.89 -14.20 15.00
C ILE A 149 20.39 -14.28 14.74
N GLY A 150 21.23 -13.70 15.61
CA GLY A 150 22.69 -13.79 15.49
C GLY A 150 23.18 -15.24 15.43
N ARG A 151 22.68 -16.11 16.31
CA ARG A 151 23.00 -17.55 16.31
C ARG A 151 22.62 -18.23 15.00
N ARG A 152 21.43 -17.96 14.46
CA ARG A 152 20.98 -18.50 13.16
C ARG A 152 21.88 -18.05 12.01
N VAL A 153 22.28 -16.78 11.99
CA VAL A 153 23.21 -16.24 10.98
C VAL A 153 24.55 -16.95 11.08
N VAL A 154 25.13 -17.06 12.28
CA VAL A 154 26.41 -17.75 12.51
C VAL A 154 26.33 -19.23 12.09
N GLU A 155 25.24 -19.92 12.42
CA GLU A 155 25.01 -21.31 12.02
C GLU A 155 24.96 -21.47 10.50
N ALA A 156 24.19 -20.62 9.81
CA ALA A 156 24.06 -20.66 8.35
C ALA A 156 25.40 -20.41 7.64
N LEU A 157 26.20 -19.46 8.13
CA LEU A 157 27.54 -19.17 7.58
C LEU A 157 28.52 -20.33 7.82
N ARG A 158 28.55 -20.88 9.04
CA ARG A 158 29.40 -22.03 9.39
C ARG A 158 29.03 -23.27 8.61
N ALA A 159 27.74 -23.49 8.33
CA ALA A 159 27.27 -24.58 7.49
C ALA A 159 27.79 -24.51 6.04
N GLN A 160 28.12 -23.32 5.54
CA GLN A 160 28.77 -23.12 4.23
C GLN A 160 30.30 -23.14 4.32
N GLY A 161 30.88 -23.41 5.49
CA GLY A 161 32.33 -23.49 5.70
C GLY A 161 33.03 -22.14 5.85
N LEU A 162 32.30 -21.06 6.17
CA LEU A 162 32.88 -19.75 6.44
C LEU A 162 33.38 -19.65 7.88
N VAL A 163 34.51 -18.97 8.08
CA VAL A 163 35.08 -18.69 9.41
C VAL A 163 34.41 -17.45 9.99
N VAL A 164 33.78 -17.61 11.16
CA VAL A 164 32.92 -16.59 11.78
C VAL A 164 33.30 -16.34 13.25
N THR A 165 33.45 -15.08 13.61
CA THR A 165 33.69 -14.59 14.98
C THR A 165 32.53 -13.71 15.43
N TRP A 166 31.95 -14.04 16.59
CA TRP A 166 30.89 -13.26 17.24
C TRP A 166 30.83 -13.66 18.72
N ASP A 167 30.60 -12.69 19.61
CA ASP A 167 30.67 -12.82 21.07
C ASP A 167 29.30 -13.00 21.75
N GLU A 168 28.27 -13.30 20.96
CA GLU A 168 26.87 -13.35 21.38
C GLU A 168 26.30 -12.02 21.91
N ASN A 169 27.00 -10.90 21.71
CA ASN A 169 26.49 -9.60 22.08
C ASN A 169 25.54 -9.07 20.99
N PRO A 170 24.27 -8.74 21.29
CA PRO A 170 23.28 -8.28 20.31
C PRO A 170 23.60 -6.93 19.66
N TYR A 171 24.60 -6.20 20.17
CA TYR A 171 25.02 -4.89 19.66
C TYR A 171 26.28 -4.96 18.78
N ASN A 172 26.96 -6.11 18.73
CA ASN A 172 28.18 -6.30 17.95
C ASN A 172 27.87 -6.96 16.61
N ALA A 173 28.60 -6.57 15.56
CA ALA A 173 28.51 -7.21 14.25
C ALA A 173 29.07 -8.64 14.28
N ILE A 174 28.61 -9.47 13.35
CA ILE A 174 29.19 -10.78 13.08
C ILE A 174 30.34 -10.60 12.09
N GLU A 175 31.54 -11.08 12.44
CA GLU A 175 32.75 -10.83 11.66
C GLU A 175 33.23 -12.08 10.91
N LEU A 176 33.62 -11.91 9.65
CA LEU A 176 34.32 -12.90 8.83
C LEU A 176 35.75 -12.39 8.56
N PRO A 177 36.70 -12.60 9.49
CA PRO A 177 38.00 -11.93 9.48
C PRO A 177 38.94 -12.39 8.37
N SER A 178 38.72 -13.58 7.80
CA SER A 178 39.55 -14.16 6.73
C SER A 178 38.75 -14.37 5.44
N PHE A 179 37.78 -13.49 5.16
CA PHE A 179 36.92 -13.58 3.99
C PHE A 179 37.66 -13.17 2.71
N ASP A 180 37.79 -14.09 1.76
CA ASP A 180 38.47 -13.83 0.48
C ASP A 180 37.47 -13.36 -0.59
N TRP A 181 37.43 -12.04 -0.83
CA TRP A 181 36.49 -11.44 -1.78
C TRP A 181 36.84 -11.78 -3.22
N LYS A 182 36.18 -12.80 -3.77
CA LYS A 182 36.28 -13.27 -5.16
C LYS A 182 34.90 -13.42 -5.77
N ARG A 183 34.32 -12.30 -6.18
CA ARG A 183 32.97 -12.24 -6.78
C ARG A 183 33.02 -12.16 -8.30
N ARG A 184 32.30 -13.08 -8.96
CA ARG A 184 32.27 -13.20 -10.43
C ARG A 184 31.23 -12.29 -11.09
N GLY A 185 30.21 -11.93 -10.32
CA GLY A 185 29.08 -11.12 -10.74
C GLY A 185 28.09 -10.96 -9.57
N PRO A 186 26.98 -10.24 -9.79
CA PRO A 186 26.00 -9.97 -8.76
C PRO A 186 25.47 -11.28 -8.17
N PRO A 187 25.12 -11.30 -6.87
CA PRO A 187 24.50 -12.47 -6.27
C PRO A 187 23.22 -12.79 -7.06
N PRO A 188 22.88 -14.07 -7.25
CA PRO A 188 21.58 -14.42 -7.79
C PRO A 188 20.50 -13.76 -6.94
N SER A 189 19.51 -13.16 -7.60
CA SER A 189 18.41 -12.48 -6.90
C SER A 189 17.87 -13.38 -5.78
N THR A 190 17.81 -12.86 -4.55
CA THR A 190 17.24 -13.59 -3.40
C THR A 190 15.72 -13.72 -3.48
N LYS A 191 15.06 -12.87 -4.29
CA LYS A 191 13.82 -13.31 -4.92
C LYS A 191 14.26 -14.41 -5.87
N ALA A 192 14.16 -15.67 -5.43
CA ALA A 192 14.33 -16.82 -6.32
C ALA A 192 13.72 -16.42 -7.66
N PRO A 193 14.43 -16.53 -8.81
CA PRO A 193 13.79 -16.34 -10.09
C PRO A 193 12.54 -17.19 -10.01
N ARG A 194 11.39 -16.52 -9.95
CA ARG A 194 10.15 -17.26 -9.96
C ARG A 194 10.15 -17.83 -11.36
N ASP A 195 10.30 -19.13 -11.46
CA ASP A 195 10.08 -19.83 -12.72
C ASP A 195 8.61 -19.57 -13.08
N TRP A 196 8.39 -18.46 -13.79
CA TRP A 196 7.08 -18.05 -14.22
C TRP A 196 6.64 -19.07 -15.25
N SER A 197 5.79 -19.99 -14.83
CA SER A 197 5.11 -20.91 -15.73
C SER A 197 3.72 -20.37 -16.05
N PRO A 198 3.18 -20.62 -17.25
CA PRO A 198 1.79 -20.29 -17.55
C PRO A 198 0.80 -20.80 -16.49
N GLU A 199 1.07 -21.98 -15.93
CA GLU A 199 0.28 -22.58 -14.85
C GLU A 199 0.35 -21.74 -13.56
N SER A 200 1.56 -21.36 -13.11
CA SER A 200 1.71 -20.52 -11.92
C SER A 200 1.07 -19.13 -12.07
N LEU A 201 1.06 -18.56 -13.27
CA LEU A 201 0.44 -17.26 -13.56
C LEU A 201 -1.08 -17.36 -13.56
N LEU A 202 -1.63 -18.45 -14.11
CA LEU A 202 -3.07 -18.75 -14.06
C LEU A 202 -3.53 -18.96 -12.62
N ASP A 203 -2.84 -19.81 -11.85
CA ASP A 203 -3.18 -20.08 -10.45
C ASP A 203 -3.22 -18.79 -9.66
N ARG A 204 -2.18 -17.95 -9.83
CA ARG A 204 -2.10 -16.65 -9.15
C ARG A 204 -3.22 -15.69 -9.55
N TRP A 205 -3.55 -15.61 -10.83
CA TRP A 205 -4.67 -14.81 -11.31
C TRP A 205 -6.00 -15.31 -10.71
N CYS A 206 -6.23 -16.62 -10.72
CA CYS A 206 -7.44 -17.26 -10.22
C CYS A 206 -7.60 -17.15 -8.70
N GLU A 207 -6.50 -17.15 -7.95
CA GLU A 207 -6.47 -16.95 -6.49
C GLU A 207 -6.70 -15.48 -6.11
N ALA A 208 -6.11 -14.54 -6.85
CA ALA A 208 -6.19 -13.12 -6.54
C ALA A 208 -7.58 -12.53 -6.80
N LEU A 209 -8.25 -12.94 -7.89
CA LEU A 209 -9.47 -12.28 -8.37
C LEU A 209 -10.59 -12.15 -7.31
N PRO A 210 -11.02 -13.22 -6.59
CA PRO A 210 -12.12 -13.10 -5.65
C PRO A 210 -11.83 -12.12 -4.51
N GLY A 211 -10.61 -12.13 -3.99
CA GLY A 211 -10.20 -11.21 -2.92
C GLY A 211 -10.11 -9.77 -3.40
N SER A 212 -9.53 -9.54 -4.58
CA SER A 212 -9.44 -8.20 -5.18
C SER A 212 -10.80 -7.61 -5.55
N ALA A 213 -11.75 -8.43 -6.01
CA ALA A 213 -13.10 -7.98 -6.31
C ALA A 213 -13.88 -7.62 -5.02
N GLY A 214 -13.78 -8.46 -3.99
CA GLY A 214 -14.35 -8.18 -2.67
C GLY A 214 -13.78 -6.91 -2.04
N ALA A 215 -12.48 -6.67 -2.18
CA ALA A 215 -11.80 -5.46 -1.72
C ALA A 215 -12.45 -4.19 -2.28
N GLU A 216 -12.57 -4.11 -3.61
CA GLU A 216 -13.04 -2.90 -4.27
C GLU A 216 -14.54 -2.69 -4.03
N LEU A 217 -15.34 -3.77 -3.95
CA LEU A 217 -16.74 -3.65 -3.58
C LEU A 217 -16.88 -3.13 -2.14
N ALA A 218 -16.08 -3.65 -1.19
CA ALA A 218 -16.11 -3.18 0.18
C ALA A 218 -15.71 -1.70 0.29
N GLU A 219 -14.72 -1.25 -0.50
CA GLU A 219 -14.35 0.16 -0.62
C GLU A 219 -15.51 1.00 -1.17
N ALA A 220 -16.15 0.52 -2.23
CA ALA A 220 -17.28 1.19 -2.88
C ALA A 220 -18.57 1.21 -2.03
N LEU A 221 -18.74 0.28 -1.08
CA LEU A 221 -19.86 0.30 -0.14
C LEU A 221 -19.63 1.34 0.98
N GLY A 222 -18.38 1.65 1.28
CA GLY A 222 -18.01 2.66 2.27
C GLY A 222 -18.08 2.16 3.72
N GLU A 223 -17.49 2.94 4.63
CA GLU A 223 -17.26 2.52 6.01
C GLU A 223 -18.53 2.45 6.88
N LEU A 224 -19.58 3.21 6.53
CA LEU A 224 -20.84 3.24 7.27
C LEU A 224 -21.73 2.03 6.98
N TYR A 225 -21.46 1.29 5.90
CA TYR A 225 -22.33 0.19 5.45
C TYR A 225 -22.46 -0.90 6.50
N GLY A 226 -21.36 -1.28 7.16
CA GLY A 226 -21.38 -2.29 8.21
C GLY A 226 -22.26 -1.91 9.40
N GLU A 227 -22.24 -0.64 9.84
CA GLU A 227 -23.10 -0.15 10.93
C GLU A 227 -24.58 -0.19 10.54
N ALA A 228 -24.91 0.27 9.32
CA ALA A 228 -26.26 0.23 8.79
C ALA A 228 -26.78 -1.21 8.66
N ALA A 229 -25.96 -2.13 8.14
CA ALA A 229 -26.27 -3.55 8.04
C ALA A 229 -26.55 -4.18 9.40
N ILE A 230 -25.76 -3.87 10.43
CA ILE A 230 -26.02 -4.34 11.80
C ILE A 230 -27.37 -3.82 12.30
N ALA A 231 -27.65 -2.53 12.14
CA ALA A 231 -28.91 -1.92 12.57
C ALA A 231 -30.12 -2.54 11.83
N ALA A 232 -29.97 -2.92 10.57
CA ALA A 232 -30.98 -3.63 9.78
C ALA A 232 -31.10 -5.13 10.14
N GLY A 233 -30.21 -5.66 10.99
CA GLY A 233 -30.15 -7.07 11.37
C GLY A 233 -29.41 -7.98 10.37
N CYS A 234 -28.71 -7.41 9.39
CA CYS A 234 -27.87 -8.11 8.42
C CYS A 234 -26.45 -8.32 8.97
N ILE A 235 -26.34 -8.98 10.12
CA ILE A 235 -25.07 -9.13 10.86
C ILE A 235 -24.01 -9.90 10.05
N ASP A 236 -24.44 -10.94 9.33
CA ASP A 236 -23.52 -11.77 8.55
C ASP A 236 -22.89 -10.98 7.39
N VAL A 237 -23.68 -10.12 6.73
CA VAL A 237 -23.23 -9.18 5.69
C VAL A 237 -22.21 -8.19 6.26
N ALA A 238 -22.49 -7.59 7.42
CA ALA A 238 -21.57 -6.66 8.07
C ALA A 238 -20.22 -7.32 8.42
N ILE A 239 -20.25 -8.57 8.88
CA ILE A 239 -19.03 -9.34 9.20
C ILE A 239 -18.28 -9.73 7.92
N ALA A 240 -18.99 -10.14 6.87
CA ALA A 240 -18.39 -10.45 5.58
C ALA A 240 -17.67 -9.21 4.99
N LEU A 241 -18.30 -8.05 5.05
CA LEU A 241 -17.71 -6.77 4.64
C LEU A 241 -16.44 -6.45 5.43
N ALA A 242 -16.49 -6.56 6.75
CA ALA A 242 -15.32 -6.32 7.60
C ALA A 242 -14.16 -7.29 7.28
N ARG A 243 -14.49 -8.53 6.88
CA ARG A 243 -13.51 -9.57 6.54
C ARG A 243 -13.06 -9.56 5.09
N ALA A 244 -13.64 -8.74 4.23
CA ALA A 244 -13.27 -8.66 2.83
C ALA A 244 -11.73 -8.45 2.70
N PRO A 245 -11.02 -9.26 1.89
CA PRO A 245 -9.61 -9.04 1.64
C PRO A 245 -9.46 -7.66 1.01
N PHE A 246 -8.49 -6.84 1.44
CA PHE A 246 -8.24 -5.56 0.80
C PHE A 246 -6.99 -5.63 -0.10
N ALA A 247 -7.10 -5.01 -1.27
CA ALA A 247 -5.97 -4.83 -2.18
C ALA A 247 -4.97 -3.87 -1.51
N ILE A 248 -3.82 -4.39 -1.12
CA ILE A 248 -2.65 -3.57 -0.80
C ILE A 248 -2.30 -2.88 -2.13
N GLU A 249 -2.56 -1.60 -2.37
CA GLU A 249 -1.91 -0.96 -3.52
C GLU A 249 -0.48 -0.60 -3.13
N PRO A 250 0.54 -0.85 -3.97
CA PRO A 250 1.87 -0.30 -3.73
C PRO A 250 1.80 1.24 -3.81
N GLY A 251 1.63 1.90 -2.66
CA GLY A 251 1.60 3.36 -2.55
C GLY A 251 0.25 3.98 -2.17
N LEU A 252 -0.85 3.22 -2.16
CA LEU A 252 -2.16 3.65 -1.64
C LEU A 252 -2.51 2.79 -0.41
N ARG A 253 -2.65 3.51 0.70
CA ARG A 253 -2.45 3.10 2.09
C ARG A 253 -3.57 2.18 2.62
N ASP A 254 -3.24 1.34 3.61
CA ASP A 254 -4.05 0.32 4.32
C ASP A 254 -5.37 0.78 5.02
N LYS A 255 -5.93 1.93 4.66
CA LYS A 255 -7.04 2.59 5.38
C LYS A 255 -8.33 1.76 5.56
N PRO A 256 -8.85 0.96 4.60
CA PRO A 256 -10.25 0.51 4.69
C PRO A 256 -10.52 -0.68 5.64
N ARG A 257 -9.70 -1.75 5.62
CA ARG A 257 -10.05 -3.03 6.27
C ARG A 257 -10.09 -2.96 7.79
N ASN A 258 -9.07 -2.36 8.39
CA ASN A 258 -8.97 -2.28 9.85
C ASN A 258 -9.99 -1.30 10.43
N ASN A 259 -10.31 -0.22 9.71
CA ASN A 259 -11.40 0.67 10.11
C ASN A 259 -12.75 -0.05 10.05
N ALA A 260 -13.05 -0.78 8.97
CA ALA A 260 -14.26 -1.59 8.86
C ALA A 260 -14.38 -2.65 9.97
N LEU A 261 -13.31 -3.42 10.24
CA LEU A 261 -13.25 -4.38 11.36
C LEU A 261 -13.49 -3.70 12.72
N THR A 262 -12.83 -2.57 12.97
CA THR A 262 -13.00 -1.81 14.22
C THR A 262 -14.44 -1.33 14.40
N ARG A 263 -15.02 -0.74 13.35
CA ARG A 263 -16.38 -0.18 13.39
C ARG A 263 -17.44 -1.27 13.57
N VAL A 264 -17.30 -2.38 12.84
CA VAL A 264 -18.21 -3.53 12.98
C VAL A 264 -18.06 -4.17 14.36
N ALA A 265 -16.83 -4.39 14.87
CA ALA A 265 -16.63 -4.93 16.21
C ALA A 265 -17.20 -4.00 17.30
N LEU A 266 -17.00 -2.68 17.18
CA LEU A 266 -17.56 -1.69 18.10
C LEU A 266 -19.10 -1.64 18.06
N ALA A 267 -19.69 -1.68 16.87
CA ALA A 267 -21.14 -1.68 16.69
C ALA A 267 -21.79 -2.96 17.23
N LEU A 268 -21.17 -4.12 16.99
CA LEU A 268 -21.64 -5.41 17.53
C LEU A 268 -21.49 -5.51 19.05
N SER A 269 -20.53 -4.81 19.65
CA SER A 269 -20.37 -4.74 21.11
C SER A 269 -21.57 -4.08 21.80
N LYS A 270 -22.40 -3.34 21.05
CA LYS A 270 -23.61 -2.65 21.53
C LYS A 270 -24.92 -3.35 21.11
N SER A 271 -24.85 -4.53 20.48
CA SER A 271 -26.02 -5.25 19.98
C SER A 271 -26.26 -6.56 20.73
N ASP A 272 -27.39 -7.22 20.47
CA ASP A 272 -27.79 -8.49 21.11
C ASP A 272 -27.00 -9.72 20.60
N VAL A 273 -25.81 -9.51 20.03
CA VAL A 273 -24.99 -10.56 19.44
C VAL A 273 -24.20 -11.30 20.53
N PRO A 274 -24.06 -12.65 20.45
CA PRO A 274 -23.34 -13.40 21.47
C PRO A 274 -21.91 -12.86 21.71
N PRO A 275 -21.49 -12.63 22.98
CA PRO A 275 -20.19 -12.03 23.30
C PRO A 275 -18.99 -12.76 22.69
N ALA A 276 -19.06 -14.08 22.57
CA ALA A 276 -18.01 -14.88 21.93
C ALA A 276 -17.77 -14.50 20.45
N ARG A 277 -18.84 -14.15 19.72
CA ARG A 277 -18.76 -13.73 18.32
C ARG A 277 -18.13 -12.35 18.18
N VAL A 278 -18.46 -11.44 19.09
CA VAL A 278 -17.86 -10.09 19.18
C VAL A 278 -16.37 -10.19 19.54
N LYS A 279 -16.04 -11.02 20.52
CA LYS A 279 -14.64 -11.29 20.95
C LYS A 279 -13.78 -11.81 19.81
N ALA A 280 -14.28 -12.78 19.03
CA ALA A 280 -13.54 -13.32 17.88
C ALA A 280 -13.21 -12.25 16.83
N LEU A 281 -14.11 -11.28 16.59
CA LEU A 281 -13.85 -10.17 15.68
C LEU A 281 -12.81 -9.20 16.22
N TRP A 282 -12.83 -8.90 17.52
CA TRP A 282 -11.78 -8.09 18.15
C TRP A 282 -10.40 -8.77 18.09
N GLN A 283 -10.34 -10.09 18.31
CA GLN A 283 -9.10 -10.87 18.16
C GLN A 283 -8.57 -10.77 16.73
N GLU A 284 -9.45 -10.93 15.74
CA GLU A 284 -9.11 -10.79 14.32
C GLU A 284 -8.64 -9.37 13.98
N ALA A 285 -9.31 -8.34 14.50
CA ALA A 285 -8.97 -6.94 14.26
C ALA A 285 -7.58 -6.59 14.83
N TYR A 286 -7.28 -6.98 16.08
CA TYR A 286 -5.95 -6.78 16.65
C TYR A 286 -4.88 -7.59 15.92
N ALA A 287 -5.18 -8.83 15.52
CA ALA A 287 -4.24 -9.67 14.77
C ALA A 287 -3.97 -9.14 13.34
N ALA A 288 -4.93 -8.42 12.73
CA ALA A 288 -4.82 -7.87 11.39
C ALA A 288 -4.32 -6.41 11.34
N ALA A 289 -4.35 -5.67 12.46
CA ALA A 289 -3.92 -4.27 12.54
C ALA A 289 -2.51 -4.07 11.96
N PRO A 290 -2.24 -3.10 11.08
CA PRO A 290 -0.94 -3.01 10.41
C PRO A 290 0.17 -2.73 11.43
N LEU A 291 1.39 -3.15 11.10
CA LEU A 291 2.57 -2.88 11.93
C LEU A 291 3.21 -1.52 11.57
N SER A 292 2.80 -0.93 10.43
CA SER A 292 3.34 0.28 9.82
C SER A 292 2.66 1.59 10.26
N ARG A 293 2.89 2.68 9.49
CA ARG A 293 2.85 4.09 9.93
C ARG A 293 1.46 4.72 10.08
N HIS A 294 0.37 3.97 9.95
CA HIS A 294 -0.94 4.55 9.63
C HIS A 294 -1.92 4.70 10.82
N GLY A 295 -1.50 4.32 12.03
CA GLY A 295 -2.25 4.63 13.25
C GLY A 295 -3.54 3.82 13.46
N GLU A 296 -3.83 2.81 12.64
CA GLU A 296 -5.02 1.95 12.78
C GLU A 296 -4.97 1.11 14.06
N LEU A 297 -3.78 0.67 14.48
CA LEU A 297 -3.63 0.03 15.78
C LEU A 297 -3.97 1.02 16.92
N ILE A 298 -3.63 2.31 16.76
CA ILE A 298 -4.03 3.36 17.71
C ILE A 298 -5.56 3.46 17.74
N HIS A 299 -6.22 3.50 16.58
CA HIS A 299 -7.68 3.48 16.50
C HIS A 299 -8.31 2.30 17.26
N LEU A 300 -7.80 1.09 17.04
CA LEU A 300 -8.27 -0.13 17.70
C LEU A 300 -8.06 -0.09 19.21
N LEU A 301 -6.90 0.40 19.67
CA LEU A 301 -6.61 0.54 21.10
C LEU A 301 -7.49 1.62 21.74
N VAL A 302 -7.65 2.77 21.08
CA VAL A 302 -8.52 3.85 21.55
C VAL A 302 -9.98 3.39 21.70
N ALA A 303 -10.47 2.57 20.76
CA ALA A 303 -11.86 2.11 20.72
C ALA A 303 -12.14 0.85 21.55
N GLY A 304 -11.17 -0.05 21.68
CA GLY A 304 -11.36 -1.35 22.32
C GLY A 304 -11.18 -1.33 23.84
N GLU A 305 -11.96 -2.17 24.53
CA GLU A 305 -11.80 -2.44 25.96
C GLU A 305 -10.91 -3.66 26.18
N LEU A 306 -9.78 -3.49 26.87
CA LEU A 306 -8.79 -4.56 27.11
C LEU A 306 -9.01 -5.28 28.46
N ALA A 307 -10.23 -5.28 28.98
CA ALA A 307 -10.56 -5.96 30.24
C ALA A 307 -10.53 -7.50 30.11
N ASP A 308 -10.81 -8.04 28.92
CA ASP A 308 -10.73 -9.48 28.66
C ASP A 308 -9.25 -9.95 28.51
N PRO A 309 -8.79 -10.97 29.25
CA PRO A 309 -7.40 -11.41 29.22
C PRO A 309 -6.90 -11.92 27.85
N GLU A 310 -7.77 -12.51 27.03
CA GLU A 310 -7.36 -12.99 25.69
C GLU A 310 -7.24 -11.82 24.73
N LEU A 311 -8.17 -10.87 24.75
CA LEU A 311 -8.05 -9.64 23.95
C LEU A 311 -6.82 -8.84 24.35
N HIS A 312 -6.55 -8.74 25.66
CA HIS A 312 -5.34 -8.14 26.19
C HIS A 312 -4.08 -8.80 25.64
N ALA A 313 -4.00 -10.15 25.66
CA ALA A 313 -2.84 -10.88 25.16
C ALA A 313 -2.60 -10.66 23.66
N VAL A 314 -3.66 -10.68 22.84
CA VAL A 314 -3.56 -10.43 21.39
C VAL A 314 -3.11 -8.99 21.10
N ALA A 315 -3.72 -8.01 21.77
CA ALA A 315 -3.36 -6.60 21.62
C ALA A 315 -1.91 -6.35 22.06
N ARG A 316 -1.48 -6.91 23.20
CA ARG A 316 -0.10 -6.83 23.69
C ARG A 316 0.88 -7.40 22.67
N ASN A 317 0.62 -8.60 22.16
CA ASN A 317 1.49 -9.23 21.17
C ASN A 317 1.61 -8.38 19.90
N ARG A 318 0.51 -7.76 19.45
CA ARG A 318 0.53 -6.87 18.28
C ARG A 318 1.33 -5.60 18.53
N VAL A 319 1.12 -4.96 19.68
CA VAL A 319 1.82 -3.74 20.10
C VAL A 319 3.34 -3.97 20.16
N MET A 320 3.77 -5.12 20.67
CA MET A 320 5.19 -5.49 20.76
C MET A 320 5.85 -5.76 19.40
N GLN A 321 5.06 -5.93 18.35
CA GLN A 321 5.52 -6.06 16.96
C GLN A 321 5.56 -4.71 16.22
N THR A 322 5.18 -3.59 16.83
CA THR A 322 5.14 -2.30 16.13
C THR A 322 6.53 -1.71 15.87
N ARG A 323 6.62 -0.84 14.86
CA ARG A 323 7.84 -0.11 14.48
C ARG A 323 8.41 0.73 15.62
N ARG A 324 9.74 0.89 15.66
CA ARG A 324 10.42 1.79 16.62
C ARG A 324 10.47 3.23 16.12
N ASP A 325 9.34 3.71 15.62
CA ASP A 325 9.13 5.10 15.24
C ASP A 325 8.03 5.71 16.11
N ILE A 326 7.68 6.95 15.80
CA ILE A 326 6.66 7.68 16.54
C ILE A 326 5.28 7.01 16.46
N CYS A 327 4.98 6.22 15.41
CA CYS A 327 3.72 5.49 15.28
C CYS A 327 3.64 4.32 16.25
N GLY A 328 4.67 3.47 16.30
CA GLY A 328 4.71 2.40 17.29
C GLY A 328 4.75 2.93 18.72
N ALA A 329 5.46 4.03 18.98
CA ALA A 329 5.42 4.69 20.29
C ALA A 329 3.99 5.15 20.67
N ALA A 330 3.21 5.67 19.72
CA ALA A 330 1.82 6.03 19.95
C ALA A 330 0.95 4.79 20.24
N ALA A 331 1.13 3.69 19.50
CA ALA A 331 0.42 2.44 19.75
C ALA A 331 0.73 1.88 21.16
N VAL A 332 2.01 1.81 21.55
CA VAL A 332 2.39 1.37 22.91
C VAL A 332 1.80 2.30 23.97
N ALA A 333 1.82 3.62 23.76
CA ALA A 333 1.27 4.56 24.72
C ALA A 333 -0.26 4.38 24.90
N TRP A 334 -1.00 4.22 23.81
CA TRP A 334 -2.46 3.98 23.86
C TRP A 334 -2.82 2.60 24.42
N TYR A 335 -1.98 1.59 24.21
CA TYR A 335 -2.09 0.31 24.90
C TYR A 335 -1.97 0.49 26.41
N LEU A 336 -0.99 1.26 26.90
CA LEU A 336 -0.86 1.53 28.34
C LEU A 336 -2.02 2.34 28.93
N VAL A 337 -2.65 3.22 28.14
CA VAL A 337 -3.88 3.92 28.54
C VAL A 337 -5.05 2.94 28.72
N ARG A 338 -5.10 1.85 27.95
CA ARG A 338 -6.28 0.97 27.86
C ARG A 338 -6.11 -0.35 28.60
N ALA A 339 -4.88 -0.81 28.80
CA ALA A 339 -4.58 -2.02 29.54
C ALA A 339 -5.01 -1.88 31.01
N PRO A 340 -5.62 -2.93 31.61
CA PRO A 340 -5.88 -2.97 33.04
C PRO A 340 -4.59 -2.79 33.84
N ALA A 341 -4.61 -1.97 34.89
CA ALA A 341 -3.41 -1.68 35.69
C ALA A 341 -2.73 -2.93 36.28
N GLU A 342 -3.49 -4.00 36.51
CA GLU A 342 -3.02 -5.26 37.10
C GLU A 342 -2.43 -6.24 36.07
N SER A 343 -2.57 -5.95 34.77
CA SER A 343 -2.24 -6.88 33.68
C SER A 343 -0.81 -6.76 33.13
N VAL A 344 -0.13 -5.64 33.39
CA VAL A 344 1.23 -5.36 32.92
C VAL A 344 2.18 -5.34 34.11
N ASP A 345 3.26 -6.12 34.06
CA ASP A 345 4.30 -6.10 35.09
C ASP A 345 4.93 -4.70 35.20
N GLU A 346 5.20 -4.21 36.42
CA GLU A 346 5.72 -2.85 36.64
C GLU A 346 7.07 -2.63 35.95
N THR A 347 7.91 -3.67 35.85
CA THR A 347 9.20 -3.61 35.14
C THR A 347 8.99 -3.43 33.64
N GLU A 348 8.05 -4.19 33.08
CA GLU A 348 7.66 -4.09 31.67
C GLU A 348 7.03 -2.72 31.36
N HIS A 349 6.12 -2.27 32.21
CA HIS A 349 5.47 -0.96 32.13
C HIS A 349 6.50 0.19 32.13
N ALA A 350 7.46 0.16 33.06
CA ALA A 350 8.53 1.13 33.13
C ALA A 350 9.44 1.10 31.90
N ALA A 351 9.75 -0.09 31.37
CA ALA A 351 10.54 -0.24 30.15
C ALA A 351 9.82 0.34 28.92
N MET A 352 8.51 0.08 28.78
CA MET A 352 7.67 0.65 27.71
C MET A 352 7.62 2.17 27.79
N LEU A 353 7.35 2.74 28.97
CA LEU A 353 7.32 4.19 29.17
C LEU A 353 8.67 4.85 28.85
N LYS A 354 9.78 4.23 29.26
CA LYS A 354 11.12 4.70 28.93
C LYS A 354 11.36 4.69 27.41
N SER A 355 10.91 3.65 26.72
CA SER A 355 11.00 3.56 25.27
C SER A 355 10.17 4.64 24.57
N ILE A 356 8.91 4.83 24.98
CA ILE A 356 8.01 5.86 24.43
C ILE A 356 8.66 7.24 24.56
N ARG A 357 9.14 7.60 25.76
CA ARG A 357 9.76 8.91 26.01
C ARG A 357 11.00 9.13 25.15
N ARG A 358 11.89 8.13 25.07
CA ARG A 358 13.09 8.22 24.24
C ARG A 358 12.75 8.49 22.77
N THR A 359 11.79 7.75 22.20
CA THR A 359 11.36 7.93 20.81
C THR A 359 10.67 9.28 20.61
N PHE A 360 9.83 9.70 21.57
CA PHE A 360 9.14 10.98 21.53
C PHE A 360 10.11 12.16 21.55
N GLU A 361 11.14 12.11 22.40
CA GLU A 361 12.17 13.14 22.51
C GLU A 361 13.07 13.17 21.27
N SER A 362 13.54 12.01 20.78
CA SER A 362 14.41 11.96 19.58
C SER A 362 13.68 12.45 18.32
N SER A 363 12.37 12.21 18.23
CA SER A 363 11.55 12.71 17.12
C SER A 363 11.46 14.25 17.04
N ARG A 364 11.93 14.97 18.07
CA ARG A 364 11.96 16.45 18.09
C ARG A 364 13.13 17.05 17.33
N GLU A 365 14.26 16.33 17.26
CA GLU A 365 15.51 16.85 16.69
C GLU A 365 15.70 16.48 15.21
N GLU A 366 15.07 15.39 14.77
CA GLU A 366 15.45 14.71 13.53
C GLU A 366 14.80 15.27 12.25
N PHE A 367 13.73 16.08 12.33
CA PHE A 367 13.01 16.56 11.14
C PHE A 367 12.52 18.01 11.23
N ARG A 368 12.99 18.87 10.31
CA ARG A 368 12.49 20.24 10.10
C ARG A 368 11.44 20.27 8.97
N TYR A 369 10.23 20.66 9.31
CA TYR A 369 9.28 21.47 8.51
C TYR A 369 8.56 20.93 7.26
N SER A 370 8.46 19.63 6.97
CA SER A 370 7.62 19.19 5.83
C SER A 370 6.80 17.89 5.96
N ASP A 371 6.75 17.23 7.13
CA ASP A 371 5.99 15.97 7.26
C ASP A 371 4.86 16.10 8.30
N THR A 372 3.65 16.43 7.82
CA THR A 372 2.45 16.62 8.63
C THR A 372 2.05 15.37 9.41
N GLU A 373 2.30 14.17 8.86
CA GLU A 373 1.94 12.89 9.48
C GLU A 373 2.70 12.64 10.80
N HIS A 374 3.98 13.01 10.86
CA HIS A 374 4.79 12.90 12.08
C HIS A 374 4.31 13.84 13.19
N ALA A 375 3.94 15.08 12.85
CA ALA A 375 3.39 16.03 13.83
C ALA A 375 2.08 15.49 14.43
N HIS A 376 1.22 14.90 13.60
CA HIS A 376 -0.03 14.27 14.04
C HIS A 376 0.21 13.09 15.00
N LEU A 377 1.18 12.21 14.70
CA LEU A 377 1.53 11.08 15.58
C LEU A 377 2.10 11.55 16.93
N ARG A 378 2.85 12.65 16.96
CA ARG A 378 3.33 13.24 18.22
C ARG A 378 2.19 13.74 19.10
N ILE A 379 1.15 14.33 18.50
CA ILE A 379 -0.06 14.71 19.25
C ILE A 379 -0.68 13.45 19.86
N ALA A 380 -0.82 12.36 19.10
CA ALA A 380 -1.37 11.10 19.62
C ALA A 380 -0.56 10.52 20.80
N VAL A 381 0.78 10.57 20.76
CA VAL A 381 1.64 10.16 21.89
C VAL A 381 1.43 11.09 23.09
N ALA A 382 1.43 12.40 22.87
CA ALA A 382 1.26 13.37 23.94
C ALA A 382 -0.11 13.26 24.62
N SER A 383 -1.17 13.00 23.86
CA SER A 383 -2.51 12.69 24.39
C SER A 383 -2.49 11.48 25.33
N ALA A 384 -1.82 10.39 24.96
CA ALA A 384 -1.71 9.21 25.80
C ALA A 384 -0.85 9.46 27.06
N LEU A 385 0.30 10.11 26.92
CA LEU A 385 1.17 10.46 28.05
C LEU A 385 0.44 11.39 29.04
N TRP A 386 -0.36 12.33 28.55
CA TRP A 386 -1.18 13.19 29.39
C TRP A 386 -2.13 12.37 30.28
N VAL A 387 -2.89 11.43 29.70
CA VAL A 387 -3.80 10.54 30.44
C VAL A 387 -3.03 9.70 31.47
N ILE A 388 -1.91 9.10 31.07
CA ILE A 388 -1.08 8.27 31.95
C ILE A 388 -0.60 9.07 33.16
N HIS A 389 -0.07 10.27 32.94
CA HIS A 389 0.45 11.12 34.02
C HIS A 389 -0.64 11.62 34.96
N VAL A 390 -1.82 11.97 34.43
CA VAL A 390 -2.98 12.35 35.27
C VAL A 390 -3.42 11.18 36.16
N ARG A 391 -3.55 9.97 35.60
CA ARG A 391 -3.93 8.77 36.38
C ARG A 391 -2.93 8.41 37.48
N ARG A 392 -1.65 8.72 37.26
CA ARG A 392 -0.56 8.51 38.23
C ARG A 392 -0.41 9.66 39.24
N GLY A 393 -1.17 10.75 39.10
CA GLY A 393 -1.02 11.96 39.94
C GLY A 393 0.25 12.76 39.65
N GLU A 394 0.91 12.52 38.52
CA GLU A 394 2.19 13.14 38.10
C GLU A 394 1.93 14.45 37.32
N LEU A 395 1.29 15.43 37.97
CA LEU A 395 0.80 16.64 37.30
C LEU A 395 1.89 17.47 36.61
N ASP A 396 3.12 17.47 37.14
CA ASP A 396 4.27 18.18 36.54
C ASP A 396 4.71 17.55 35.21
N LEU A 397 4.50 16.25 35.03
CA LEU A 397 4.77 15.53 33.78
C LEU A 397 3.57 15.59 32.82
N ALA A 398 2.35 15.70 33.37
CA ALA A 398 1.13 15.86 32.59
C ALA A 398 1.07 17.22 31.85
N ARG A 399 1.55 18.29 32.50
CA ARG A 399 1.44 19.67 31.98
C ARG A 399 2.13 19.85 30.61
N PRO A 400 3.41 19.48 30.41
CA PRO A 400 4.07 19.62 29.11
C PRO A 400 3.39 18.80 28.01
N ALA A 401 2.86 17.61 28.33
CA ALA A 401 2.13 16.79 27.37
C ALA A 401 0.81 17.47 26.93
N ARG A 402 0.06 18.03 27.89
CA ARG A 402 -1.16 18.81 27.63
C ARG A 402 -0.88 20.07 26.81
N GLU A 403 0.19 20.81 27.14
CA GLU A 403 0.61 22.00 26.39
C GLU A 403 0.92 21.67 24.93
N LEU A 404 1.63 20.57 24.66
CA LEU A 404 1.93 20.14 23.29
C LEU A 404 0.66 19.76 22.49
N VAL A 405 -0.33 19.14 23.13
CA VAL A 405 -1.61 18.87 22.46
C VAL A 405 -2.34 20.16 22.12
N LEU A 406 -2.35 21.16 23.02
CA LEU A 406 -2.96 22.46 22.77
C LEU A 406 -2.23 23.26 21.69
N GLU A 407 -0.90 23.30 21.70
CA GLU A 407 -0.08 23.89 20.63
C GLU A 407 -0.36 23.24 19.28
N GLY A 408 -0.57 21.91 19.26
CA GLY A 408 -0.95 21.18 18.06
C GLY A 408 -2.29 21.65 17.49
N LEU A 409 -3.28 21.87 18.35
CA LEU A 409 -4.62 22.34 17.95
C LEU A 409 -4.62 23.79 17.45
N ASP A 410 -3.82 24.67 18.07
CA ASP A 410 -3.79 26.10 17.76
C ASP A 410 -2.96 26.45 16.50
N SER A 411 -2.35 25.47 15.82
CA SER A 411 -1.44 25.71 14.69
C SER A 411 -2.11 25.61 13.29
N ASP A 412 -1.94 26.65 12.46
CA ASP A 412 -2.57 26.77 11.13
C ASP A 412 -2.23 25.63 10.14
N GLY A 413 -1.11 24.91 10.35
CA GLY A 413 -0.67 23.79 9.51
C GLY A 413 -1.32 22.44 9.82
N ILE A 414 -2.13 22.35 10.90
CA ILE A 414 -2.72 21.11 11.44
C ILE A 414 -4.25 21.05 11.21
N ARG A 415 -4.82 21.99 10.43
CA ARG A 415 -6.27 22.11 10.16
C ARG A 415 -6.98 20.87 9.59
N ILE A 416 -6.25 19.78 9.31
CA ILE A 416 -6.82 18.46 8.96
C ILE A 416 -6.04 17.39 9.73
N LEU A 417 -6.38 17.18 11.00
CA LEU A 417 -5.89 16.03 11.76
C LEU A 417 -6.41 14.72 11.12
N PRO A 418 -5.59 13.66 10.99
CA PRO A 418 -6.09 12.34 10.64
C PRO A 418 -7.10 11.85 11.66
N SER A 419 -8.10 11.09 11.20
CA SER A 419 -9.17 10.53 12.05
C SER A 419 -8.63 9.85 13.32
N PHE A 420 -7.53 9.09 13.24
CA PHE A 420 -6.94 8.41 14.41
C PHE A 420 -6.44 9.36 15.48
N VAL A 421 -5.87 10.49 15.10
CA VAL A 421 -5.39 11.50 16.06
C VAL A 421 -6.56 12.25 16.67
N GLN A 422 -7.59 12.53 15.87
CA GLN A 422 -8.83 13.11 16.39
C GLN A 422 -9.46 12.18 17.44
N ARG A 423 -9.59 10.88 17.16
CA ARG A 423 -10.10 9.90 18.13
C ARG A 423 -9.25 9.78 19.37
N ALA A 424 -7.92 9.70 19.23
CA ALA A 424 -6.99 9.67 20.35
C ALA A 424 -7.16 10.90 21.25
N LEU A 425 -7.25 12.08 20.66
CA LEU A 425 -7.41 13.34 21.38
C LEU A 425 -8.76 13.43 22.09
N LEU A 426 -9.87 13.07 21.41
CA LEU A 426 -11.20 13.01 22.01
C LEU A 426 -11.26 12.01 23.17
N ALA A 427 -10.63 10.84 23.01
CA ALA A 427 -10.54 9.85 24.07
C ALA A 427 -9.73 10.38 25.26
N ALA A 428 -8.60 11.06 25.03
CA ALA A 428 -7.80 11.63 26.11
C ALA A 428 -8.58 12.73 26.86
N ALA A 429 -9.25 13.63 26.13
CA ALA A 429 -10.08 14.68 26.72
C ALA A 429 -11.28 14.11 27.51
N ALA A 430 -11.86 13.00 27.06
CA ALA A 430 -12.89 12.27 27.79
C ALA A 430 -12.35 11.68 29.11
N GLU A 431 -11.21 11.00 29.05
CA GLU A 431 -10.57 10.34 30.21
C GLU A 431 -10.17 11.32 31.33
N VAL A 432 -9.79 12.55 30.96
CA VAL A 432 -9.40 13.61 31.90
C VAL A 432 -10.54 14.59 32.21
N GLY A 433 -11.74 14.39 31.65
CA GLY A 433 -12.92 15.22 31.93
C GLY A 433 -12.91 16.62 31.30
N GLU A 434 -12.12 16.87 30.26
CA GLU A 434 -12.01 18.18 29.59
C GLU A 434 -12.79 18.28 28.26
N LEU A 435 -13.45 17.20 27.81
CA LEU A 435 -14.05 17.10 26.46
C LEU A 435 -14.96 18.29 26.07
N ALA A 436 -15.90 18.70 26.94
CA ALA A 436 -16.83 19.80 26.64
C ALA A 436 -16.12 21.13 26.36
N GLY A 437 -15.08 21.46 27.13
CA GLY A 437 -14.33 22.71 26.98
C GLY A 437 -13.46 22.75 25.72
N TRP A 438 -13.21 21.59 25.11
CA TRP A 438 -12.47 21.47 23.86
C TRP A 438 -13.40 21.59 22.66
N VAL A 439 -14.56 20.92 22.71
CA VAL A 439 -15.58 21.00 21.65
C VAL A 439 -16.06 22.44 21.44
N SER A 440 -16.21 23.23 22.53
CA SER A 440 -16.58 24.65 22.43
C SER A 440 -15.52 25.56 21.80
N ARG A 441 -14.28 25.08 21.61
CA ARG A 441 -13.18 25.82 20.97
C ARG A 441 -12.94 25.39 19.52
N TRP A 442 -13.76 24.49 18.97
CA TRP A 442 -13.47 23.70 17.77
C TRP A 442 -14.08 24.26 16.47
N ASP A 443 -14.67 25.46 16.48
CA ASP A 443 -15.36 26.05 15.32
C ASP A 443 -14.44 26.32 14.10
N GLU A 444 -13.11 26.20 14.24
CA GLU A 444 -12.11 26.56 13.21
C GLU A 444 -11.52 25.37 12.41
N LEU A 445 -11.81 24.10 12.78
CA LEU A 445 -11.06 22.92 12.31
C LEU A 445 -11.71 22.10 11.17
N SER A 446 -12.61 22.67 10.36
CA SER A 446 -13.19 22.00 9.16
C SER A 446 -13.69 20.56 9.42
N LEU A 447 -14.56 20.42 10.42
CA LEU A 447 -15.04 19.15 10.97
C LEU A 447 -16.08 18.40 10.07
N SER A 448 -16.07 18.54 8.75
CA SER A 448 -16.99 17.75 7.91
C SER A 448 -16.70 16.25 8.01
N ALA A 449 -15.46 15.85 8.29
CA ALA A 449 -15.03 14.44 8.23
C ALA A 449 -15.19 13.61 9.52
N VAL A 450 -15.39 14.21 10.71
CA VAL A 450 -15.31 13.49 12.01
C VAL A 450 -16.44 13.87 12.99
N SER A 451 -17.41 14.65 12.53
CA SER A 451 -18.58 15.09 13.29
C SER A 451 -19.34 13.93 13.96
N GLY A 452 -19.47 12.78 13.30
CA GLY A 452 -20.10 11.59 13.88
C GLY A 452 -19.36 10.98 15.08
N GLU A 453 -18.03 10.98 15.08
CA GLU A 453 -17.23 10.38 16.16
C GLU A 453 -17.16 11.27 17.39
N VAL A 454 -17.16 12.60 17.19
CA VAL A 454 -17.28 13.59 18.26
C VAL A 454 -18.62 13.40 18.98
N LEU A 455 -19.71 13.24 18.23
CA LEU A 455 -21.03 12.94 18.81
C LEU A 455 -21.02 11.63 19.59
N ASP A 456 -20.45 10.56 19.03
CA ASP A 456 -20.31 9.29 19.74
C ASP A 456 -19.56 9.44 21.07
N ALA A 457 -18.48 10.23 21.10
CA ALA A 457 -17.68 10.46 22.31
C ALA A 457 -18.42 11.31 23.36
N LEU A 458 -19.11 12.36 22.94
CA LEU A 458 -19.91 13.21 23.83
C LEU A 458 -21.06 12.41 24.44
N VAL A 459 -21.77 11.61 23.65
CA VAL A 459 -22.84 10.73 24.15
C VAL A 459 -22.28 9.70 25.13
N ARG A 460 -21.18 9.02 24.81
CA ARG A 460 -20.55 8.04 25.73
C ARG A 460 -20.14 8.63 27.08
N THR A 461 -19.76 9.91 27.11
CA THR A 461 -19.35 10.61 28.34
C THR A 461 -20.52 11.30 29.06
N GLY A 462 -21.75 11.12 28.58
CA GLY A 462 -22.96 11.71 29.17
C GLY A 462 -23.17 13.20 28.83
N GLN A 463 -22.39 13.77 27.91
CA GLN A 463 -22.44 15.18 27.52
C GLN A 463 -23.45 15.41 26.37
N ILE A 464 -24.70 14.99 26.59
CA ILE A 464 -25.74 14.97 25.54
C ILE A 464 -26.05 16.38 25.02
N ASP A 465 -26.14 17.39 25.89
CA ASP A 465 -26.48 18.76 25.47
C ASP A 465 -25.42 19.37 24.53
N THR A 466 -24.14 19.12 24.81
CA THR A 466 -23.04 19.52 23.92
C THR A 466 -23.11 18.76 22.59
N ALA A 467 -23.51 17.48 22.60
CA ALA A 467 -23.69 16.71 21.37
C ALA A 467 -24.81 17.31 20.49
N VAL A 468 -25.91 17.74 21.10
CA VAL A 468 -27.02 18.41 20.40
C VAL A 468 -26.59 19.74 19.79
N GLU A 469 -25.82 20.53 20.53
CA GLU A 469 -25.26 21.80 20.03
C GLU A 469 -24.38 21.56 18.80
N VAL A 470 -23.49 20.56 18.83
CA VAL A 470 -22.62 20.19 17.71
C VAL A 470 -23.40 19.79 16.47
N ALA A 471 -24.44 18.96 16.61
CA ALA A 471 -25.27 18.54 15.47
C ALA A 471 -26.08 19.69 14.86
N GLY A 472 -26.44 20.70 15.67
CA GLY A 472 -27.23 21.85 15.24
C GLY A 472 -26.44 23.01 14.63
N GLN A 473 -25.11 22.94 14.53
CA GLN A 473 -24.31 24.02 13.97
C GLN A 473 -24.57 24.24 12.46
N PRO A 474 -24.63 25.50 11.97
CA PRO A 474 -24.78 25.78 10.55
C PRO A 474 -23.68 25.17 9.68
N GLY A 475 -24.04 24.58 8.53
CA GLY A 475 -23.08 23.96 7.61
C GLY A 475 -22.62 22.56 8.00
N ARG A 476 -23.20 21.97 9.06
CA ARG A 476 -22.97 20.57 9.41
C ARG A 476 -23.81 19.63 8.55
N PRO A 477 -23.31 18.41 8.30
CA PRO A 477 -24.09 17.41 7.61
C PRO A 477 -25.36 17.06 8.40
N THR A 478 -26.46 16.96 7.68
CA THR A 478 -27.78 16.83 8.30
C THR A 478 -28.06 15.43 8.87
N GLU A 479 -27.28 14.42 8.48
CA GLU A 479 -27.32 13.05 9.00
C GLU A 479 -26.91 12.93 10.48
N LEU A 480 -26.29 13.97 11.05
CA LEU A 480 -25.89 13.98 12.46
C LEU A 480 -27.08 13.90 13.43
N PHE A 481 -28.23 14.46 13.06
CA PHE A 481 -29.46 14.30 13.84
C PHE A 481 -29.99 12.86 13.80
N ALA A 482 -29.84 12.18 12.67
CA ALA A 482 -30.17 10.75 12.57
C ALA A 482 -29.26 9.92 13.48
N ARG A 483 -27.95 10.23 13.48
CA ARG A 483 -26.98 9.58 14.37
C ARG A 483 -27.28 9.83 15.85
N LEU A 484 -27.60 11.07 16.26
CA LEU A 484 -27.99 11.40 17.64
C LEU A 484 -29.23 10.64 18.09
N ALA A 485 -30.29 10.64 17.27
CA ALA A 485 -31.53 9.92 17.58
C ALA A 485 -31.31 8.41 17.71
N ARG A 486 -30.35 7.84 16.97
CA ARG A 486 -29.93 6.44 17.09
C ARG A 486 -29.16 6.16 18.38
N LEU A 487 -28.26 7.06 18.78
CA LEU A 487 -27.39 6.86 19.94
C LEU A 487 -28.12 7.04 21.28
N VAL A 488 -29.13 7.91 21.31
CA VAL A 488 -29.87 8.25 22.55
C VAL A 488 -31.39 8.20 22.30
N PRO A 489 -31.95 7.02 21.99
CA PRO A 489 -33.36 6.90 21.58
C PRO A 489 -34.36 7.28 22.68
N ASP A 490 -33.94 7.20 23.96
CA ASP A 490 -34.77 7.49 25.12
C ASP A 490 -34.75 8.98 25.54
N ASP A 491 -33.96 9.86 24.88
CA ASP A 491 -33.96 11.29 25.19
C ASP A 491 -35.31 11.93 24.80
N PRO A 492 -35.92 12.79 25.64
CA PRO A 492 -37.19 13.45 25.34
C PRO A 492 -37.20 14.25 24.02
N ARG A 493 -36.03 14.67 23.53
CA ARG A 493 -35.85 15.41 22.28
C ARG A 493 -35.68 14.52 21.05
N ALA A 494 -35.57 13.20 21.21
CA ALA A 494 -35.32 12.28 20.10
C ALA A 494 -36.35 12.42 18.96
N SER A 495 -37.64 12.60 19.31
CA SER A 495 -38.72 12.84 18.34
C SER A 495 -38.48 14.06 17.45
N MET A 496 -37.92 15.14 18.00
CA MET A 496 -37.60 16.36 17.25
C MET A 496 -36.42 16.12 16.30
N TRP A 497 -35.36 15.43 16.76
CA TRP A 497 -34.21 15.09 15.91
C TRP A 497 -34.61 14.17 14.75
N ILE A 498 -35.56 13.26 14.98
CA ILE A 498 -36.13 12.41 13.93
C ILE A 498 -36.84 13.25 12.85
N GLU A 499 -37.62 14.24 13.26
CA GLU A 499 -38.32 15.14 12.31
C GLU A 499 -37.32 15.98 11.50
N GLN A 500 -36.26 16.46 12.16
CA GLN A 500 -35.14 17.15 11.50
C GLN A 500 -34.42 16.22 10.51
N ALA A 501 -34.17 14.97 10.90
CA ALA A 501 -33.57 13.95 10.04
C ALA A 501 -34.46 13.64 8.81
N ALA A 502 -35.78 13.54 8.96
CA ALA A 502 -36.70 13.30 7.84
C ALA A 502 -36.75 14.49 6.86
N THR A 503 -36.70 15.71 7.39
CA THR A 503 -36.62 16.94 6.58
C THR A 503 -35.32 16.98 5.79
N ALA A 504 -34.22 16.62 6.45
CA ALA A 504 -32.91 16.51 5.84
C ALA A 504 -32.86 15.50 4.70
N GLU A 505 -33.39 14.29 4.91
CA GLU A 505 -33.44 13.24 3.87
C GLU A 505 -34.10 13.76 2.58
N SER A 506 -35.19 14.53 2.71
CA SER A 506 -35.90 15.14 1.59
C SER A 506 -35.07 16.20 0.85
N LEU A 507 -34.27 16.99 1.58
CA LEU A 507 -33.38 18.00 0.99
C LEU A 507 -32.19 17.37 0.24
N MET A 508 -31.68 16.22 0.71
CA MET A 508 -30.54 15.56 0.08
C MET A 508 -30.84 15.02 -1.31
N ALA A 509 -32.07 14.56 -1.56
CA ALA A 509 -32.49 14.18 -2.90
C ALA A 509 -32.41 15.36 -3.88
N ILE A 510 -32.86 16.55 -3.44
CA ILE A 510 -32.79 17.80 -4.22
C ILE A 510 -31.33 18.18 -4.45
N TYR A 511 -30.49 18.16 -3.41
CA TYR A 511 -29.07 18.49 -3.54
C TYR A 511 -28.31 17.54 -4.44
N LYS A 512 -28.69 16.25 -4.50
CA LYS A 512 -28.10 15.31 -5.46
C LYS A 512 -28.51 15.62 -6.89
N GLU A 513 -29.78 15.97 -7.14
CA GLU A 513 -30.26 16.39 -8.46
C GLU A 513 -29.58 17.68 -8.95
N GLU A 514 -29.25 18.60 -8.03
CA GLU A 514 -28.54 19.85 -8.30
C GLU A 514 -26.99 19.70 -8.33
N ASP A 515 -26.46 18.47 -8.21
CA ASP A 515 -25.02 18.16 -8.18
C ASP A 515 -24.25 18.88 -7.06
N LEU A 516 -24.94 19.19 -5.95
CA LEU A 516 -24.40 19.83 -4.75
C LEU A 516 -23.80 18.83 -3.75
N LEU A 517 -24.06 17.54 -3.94
CA LEU A 517 -23.49 16.44 -3.14
C LEU A 517 -22.74 15.45 -4.03
N SER A 518 -21.54 15.07 -3.61
CA SER A 518 -20.83 13.94 -4.20
C SER A 518 -21.65 12.65 -4.03
N SER A 519 -21.40 11.65 -4.87
CA SER A 519 -22.05 10.34 -4.74
C SER A 519 -21.72 9.64 -3.42
N GLU A 520 -20.55 9.92 -2.85
CA GLU A 520 -20.11 9.41 -1.55
C GLU A 520 -20.89 10.06 -0.40
N GLU A 521 -20.98 11.39 -0.34
CA GLU A 521 -21.75 12.09 0.70
C GLU A 521 -23.24 11.69 0.66
N PHE A 522 -23.80 11.53 -0.54
CA PHE A 522 -25.17 11.08 -0.69
C PHE A 522 -25.39 9.65 -0.20
N ARG A 523 -24.44 8.74 -0.48
CA ARG A 523 -24.47 7.35 -0.01
C ARG A 523 -24.36 7.27 1.51
N ASP A 524 -23.41 7.98 2.10
CA ASP A 524 -23.14 7.96 3.54
C ASP A 524 -24.35 8.42 4.36
N ALA A 525 -25.06 9.45 3.88
CA ALA A 525 -26.30 9.86 4.53
C ALA A 525 -27.43 8.84 4.39
N ARG A 526 -27.62 8.22 3.20
CA ARG A 526 -28.60 7.11 3.04
C ARG A 526 -28.32 5.98 4.03
N LEU A 527 -27.04 5.68 4.30
CA LEU A 527 -26.63 4.67 5.28
C LEU A 527 -26.97 5.06 6.72
N GLU A 528 -26.76 6.32 7.14
CA GLU A 528 -27.16 6.79 8.47
C GLU A 528 -28.70 6.78 8.65
N PHE A 529 -29.47 7.14 7.62
CA PHE A 529 -30.93 7.02 7.67
C PHE A 529 -31.39 5.56 7.76
N ALA A 530 -30.77 4.65 7.01
CA ALA A 530 -31.02 3.21 7.12
C ALA A 530 -30.70 2.70 8.54
N ALA A 531 -29.58 3.14 9.12
CA ALA A 531 -29.19 2.79 10.48
C ALA A 531 -30.19 3.29 11.53
N LEU A 532 -30.67 4.54 11.41
CA LEU A 532 -31.72 5.10 12.26
C LEU A 532 -33.02 4.28 12.17
N ARG A 533 -33.47 3.94 10.96
CA ARG A 533 -34.68 3.11 10.76
C ARG A 533 -34.55 1.75 11.45
N GLY A 534 -33.41 1.08 11.26
CA GLY A 534 -33.12 -0.21 11.89
C GLY A 534 -33.13 -0.15 13.42
N ALA A 535 -32.55 0.90 14.01
CA ALA A 535 -32.55 1.13 15.45
C ALA A 535 -33.96 1.36 16.04
N ARG A 536 -34.90 1.84 15.22
CA ARG A 536 -36.32 2.04 15.59
C ARG A 536 -37.23 0.86 15.23
N ASP A 537 -36.64 -0.30 15.00
CA ASP A 537 -37.32 -1.55 14.63
C ASP A 537 -38.03 -1.51 13.26
N ASP A 538 -37.78 -0.50 12.42
CA ASP A 538 -38.17 -0.50 10.99
C ASP A 538 -37.08 -1.19 10.15
N ARG A 539 -36.78 -2.43 10.53
CA ARG A 539 -35.70 -3.22 9.92
C ARG A 539 -35.97 -3.56 8.47
N GLU A 540 -37.23 -3.70 8.07
CA GLU A 540 -37.59 -4.01 6.69
C GLU A 540 -37.23 -2.87 5.74
N ARG A 541 -37.59 -1.62 6.08
CA ARG A 541 -37.19 -0.47 5.25
C ARG A 541 -35.70 -0.22 5.28
N ALA A 542 -35.04 -0.45 6.42
CA ALA A 542 -33.58 -0.36 6.50
C ALA A 542 -32.91 -1.36 5.54
N ARG A 543 -33.40 -2.61 5.48
CA ARG A 543 -32.90 -3.63 4.54
C ARG A 543 -33.12 -3.25 3.07
N LEU A 544 -34.30 -2.73 2.74
CA LEU A 544 -34.60 -2.28 1.38
C LEU A 544 -33.66 -1.15 0.92
N GLU A 545 -33.38 -0.20 1.81
CA GLU A 545 -32.44 0.90 1.55
C GLU A 545 -31.02 0.39 1.30
N ILE A 546 -30.53 -0.50 2.17
CA ILE A 546 -29.21 -1.13 2.04
C ILE A 546 -29.12 -1.96 0.75
N ALA A 547 -30.15 -2.73 0.43
CA ALA A 547 -30.20 -3.50 -0.81
C ALA A 547 -30.17 -2.60 -2.05
N ALA A 548 -30.87 -1.46 -2.02
CA ALA A 548 -30.85 -0.48 -3.12
C ALA A 548 -29.45 0.12 -3.32
N ILE A 549 -28.79 0.58 -2.24
CA ILE A 549 -27.40 1.09 -2.30
C ILE A 549 -26.47 0.03 -2.88
N SER A 550 -26.63 -1.22 -2.44
CA SER A 550 -25.78 -2.32 -2.91
C SER A 550 -26.01 -2.65 -4.38
N ALA A 551 -27.26 -2.59 -4.85
CA ALA A 551 -27.63 -2.83 -6.23
C ALA A 551 -27.07 -1.72 -7.16
N ASP A 552 -27.14 -0.46 -6.74
CA ASP A 552 -26.57 0.68 -7.48
C ASP A 552 -25.07 0.45 -7.72
N ILE A 553 -24.32 0.09 -6.66
CA ILE A 553 -22.88 -0.18 -6.75
C ILE A 553 -22.60 -1.45 -7.59
N ARG A 554 -23.34 -2.54 -7.38
CA ARG A 554 -23.15 -3.79 -8.15
C ARG A 554 -23.38 -3.57 -9.64
N ALA A 555 -24.32 -2.71 -10.02
CA ALA A 555 -24.59 -2.38 -11.42
C ALA A 555 -23.41 -1.69 -12.10
N GLU A 556 -22.70 -0.80 -11.39
CA GLU A 556 -21.47 -0.17 -11.90
C GLU A 556 -20.35 -1.19 -12.15
N PHE A 557 -20.19 -2.15 -11.24
CA PHE A 557 -19.24 -3.26 -11.40
C PHE A 557 -19.62 -4.10 -12.63
N ALA A 558 -20.85 -4.59 -12.70
CA ALA A 558 -21.34 -5.51 -13.73
C ALA A 558 -21.10 -5.00 -15.18
N ALA A 559 -21.21 -3.68 -15.41
CA ALA A 559 -20.94 -3.08 -16.71
C ALA A 559 -19.49 -3.30 -17.21
N SER A 560 -18.53 -3.32 -16.28
CA SER A 560 -17.12 -3.56 -16.55
C SER A 560 -16.80 -5.06 -16.71
N GLU A 561 -17.55 -5.93 -16.02
CA GLU A 561 -17.39 -7.40 -16.04
C GLU A 561 -17.83 -8.04 -17.36
N ALA A 562 -18.95 -7.54 -17.92
CA ALA A 562 -19.62 -8.14 -19.07
C ALA A 562 -18.69 -8.32 -20.29
N ARG A 563 -17.76 -7.37 -20.50
CA ARG A 563 -16.81 -7.42 -21.63
C ARG A 563 -15.79 -8.54 -21.48
N LEU A 564 -15.24 -8.72 -20.27
CA LEU A 564 -14.26 -9.77 -20.00
C LEU A 564 -14.92 -11.14 -20.04
N LEU A 565 -16.08 -11.30 -19.40
CA LEU A 565 -16.82 -12.55 -19.38
C LEU A 565 -17.17 -13.03 -20.80
N ALA A 566 -17.71 -12.15 -21.63
CA ALA A 566 -18.01 -12.47 -23.03
C ALA A 566 -16.76 -12.91 -23.79
N HIS A 567 -15.60 -12.29 -23.54
CA HIS A 567 -14.33 -12.70 -24.15
C HIS A 567 -13.88 -14.09 -23.67
N LEU A 568 -13.91 -14.34 -22.35
CA LEU A 568 -13.53 -15.64 -21.78
C LEU A 568 -14.43 -16.77 -22.29
N GLU A 569 -15.74 -16.54 -22.42
CA GLU A 569 -16.68 -17.50 -22.99
C GLU A 569 -16.38 -17.81 -24.45
N GLN A 570 -16.13 -16.78 -25.27
CA GLN A 570 -15.73 -16.96 -26.67
C GLN A 570 -14.44 -17.78 -26.82
N VAL A 571 -13.44 -17.56 -25.94
CA VAL A 571 -12.19 -18.32 -25.95
C VAL A 571 -12.41 -19.76 -25.49
N ARG A 572 -13.16 -19.97 -24.40
CA ARG A 572 -13.55 -21.30 -23.89
C ARG A 572 -14.23 -22.14 -24.97
N ASP A 573 -15.20 -21.55 -25.66
CA ASP A 573 -16.02 -22.22 -26.67
C ASP A 573 -15.29 -22.37 -28.02
N GLY A 574 -14.10 -21.77 -28.14
CA GLY A 574 -13.26 -21.83 -29.33
C GLY A 574 -13.72 -20.93 -30.48
N ALA A 575 -14.65 -20.00 -30.21
CA ALA A 575 -15.14 -19.02 -31.17
C ALA A 575 -14.09 -17.92 -31.47
N ARG A 576 -13.12 -17.72 -30.58
CA ARG A 576 -12.05 -16.72 -30.71
C ARG A 576 -10.73 -17.23 -30.12
N GLY A 577 -9.60 -16.83 -30.70
CA GLY A 577 -8.26 -17.03 -30.11
C GLY A 577 -7.95 -16.02 -28.99
N PRO A 578 -6.80 -16.13 -28.31
CA PRO A 578 -6.41 -15.27 -27.17
C PRO A 578 -6.00 -13.83 -27.57
N ALA A 579 -6.40 -13.36 -28.75
CA ALA A 579 -6.07 -12.02 -29.24
C ALA A 579 -6.83 -10.93 -28.47
N LEU A 580 -6.24 -9.73 -28.41
CA LEU A 580 -6.83 -8.59 -27.73
C LEU A 580 -8.25 -8.26 -28.26
N PRO A 581 -9.19 -7.88 -27.37
CA PRO A 581 -10.46 -7.33 -27.80
C PRO A 581 -10.25 -6.03 -28.59
N VAL A 582 -11.02 -5.86 -29.68
CA VAL A 582 -11.04 -4.61 -30.44
C VAL A 582 -12.02 -3.67 -29.75
N ASP A 583 -11.60 -2.44 -29.50
CA ASP A 583 -12.44 -1.42 -28.88
C ASP A 583 -13.42 -0.85 -29.91
N GLU A 584 -14.62 -1.42 -29.95
CA GLU A 584 -15.64 -1.14 -30.95
C GLU A 584 -16.16 0.31 -30.94
N ARG A 585 -15.93 1.07 -29.85
CA ARG A 585 -16.43 2.44 -29.72
C ARG A 585 -15.92 3.37 -30.83
N TRP A 586 -14.72 3.12 -31.34
CA TRP A 586 -14.08 3.92 -32.38
C TRP A 586 -14.77 3.83 -33.74
N PHE A 587 -15.60 2.80 -33.95
CA PHE A 587 -16.35 2.60 -35.19
C PHE A 587 -17.80 3.07 -35.11
N SER A 588 -18.19 3.65 -33.98
CA SER A 588 -19.48 4.32 -33.83
C SER A 588 -19.44 5.74 -34.44
N PRO A 589 -20.59 6.33 -34.79
CA PRO A 589 -20.66 7.74 -35.21
C PRO A 589 -20.08 8.71 -34.17
N GLU A 590 -20.25 8.40 -32.90
CA GLU A 590 -19.71 9.19 -31.79
C GLU A 590 -18.19 9.06 -31.65
N GLY A 591 -17.66 7.84 -31.77
CA GLY A 591 -16.22 7.58 -31.79
C GLY A 591 -15.52 8.27 -32.96
N THR A 592 -16.14 8.25 -34.14
CA THR A 592 -15.63 8.94 -35.33
C THR A 592 -15.51 10.44 -35.10
N ARG A 593 -16.58 11.09 -34.60
CA ARG A 593 -16.55 12.52 -34.24
C ARG A 593 -15.53 12.84 -33.16
N SER A 594 -15.39 11.95 -32.17
CA SER A 594 -14.44 12.10 -31.07
C SER A 594 -12.99 12.04 -31.57
N LEU A 595 -12.69 11.12 -32.50
CA LEU A 595 -11.38 11.00 -33.13
C LEU A 595 -11.05 12.24 -33.98
N GLU A 596 -11.98 12.72 -34.80
CA GLU A 596 -11.79 13.94 -35.60
C GLU A 596 -11.51 15.17 -34.73
N LYS A 597 -12.23 15.29 -33.61
CA LYS A 597 -12.01 16.36 -32.62
C LYS A 597 -10.64 16.24 -31.96
N ALA A 598 -10.22 15.02 -31.61
CA ALA A 598 -8.91 14.76 -31.03
C ALA A 598 -7.78 15.11 -32.03
N LEU A 599 -7.90 14.66 -33.28
CA LEU A 599 -6.97 14.98 -34.38
C LEU A 599 -6.85 16.48 -34.61
N THR A 600 -7.97 17.20 -34.65
CA THR A 600 -7.99 18.66 -34.83
C THR A 600 -7.30 19.38 -33.68
N LYS A 601 -7.63 19.01 -32.43
CA LYS A 601 -7.00 19.60 -31.24
C LYS A 601 -5.51 19.33 -31.17
N TRP A 602 -5.09 18.11 -31.52
CA TRP A 602 -3.69 17.71 -31.51
C TRP A 602 -2.90 18.42 -32.60
N ALA A 603 -3.44 18.54 -33.82
CA ALA A 603 -2.82 19.27 -34.91
C ALA A 603 -2.65 20.78 -34.62
N ALA A 604 -3.58 21.37 -33.87
CA ALA A 604 -3.54 22.79 -33.52
C ALA A 604 -2.49 23.15 -32.44
N ALA A 605 -1.96 22.18 -31.69
CA ALA A 605 -0.98 22.43 -30.65
C ALA A 605 0.43 22.67 -31.25
N SER A 606 0.96 23.89 -31.14
CA SER A 606 2.25 24.25 -31.78
C SER A 606 3.44 24.28 -30.82
N ASP A 607 3.19 24.29 -29.51
CA ASP A 607 4.23 24.36 -28.47
C ASP A 607 4.09 23.29 -27.37
N ARG A 608 5.14 23.13 -26.55
CA ARG A 608 5.22 22.13 -25.48
C ARG A 608 4.06 22.23 -24.46
N ARG A 609 3.63 23.44 -24.11
CA ARG A 609 2.55 23.66 -23.12
C ARG A 609 1.19 23.29 -23.70
N GLN A 610 0.93 23.64 -24.96
CA GLN A 610 -0.29 23.26 -25.66
C GLN A 610 -0.36 21.74 -25.86
N ARG A 611 0.76 21.08 -26.16
CA ARG A 611 0.86 19.61 -26.25
C ARG A 611 0.58 18.94 -24.91
N LEU A 612 1.08 19.49 -23.81
CA LEU A 612 0.74 19.07 -22.43
C LEU A 612 -0.77 19.16 -22.15
N LEU A 613 -1.40 20.28 -22.52
CA LEU A 613 -2.84 20.50 -22.32
C LEU A 613 -3.72 19.62 -23.24
N THR A 614 -3.17 19.15 -24.37
CA THR A 614 -3.86 18.30 -25.35
C THR A 614 -3.45 16.83 -25.29
N ARG A 615 -2.69 16.40 -24.27
CA ARG A 615 -2.20 15.02 -24.11
C ARG A 615 -3.28 13.95 -24.22
N ARG A 616 -4.49 14.24 -23.73
CA ARG A 616 -5.65 13.33 -23.81
C ARG A 616 -6.07 13.07 -25.26
N SER A 617 -5.93 14.08 -26.14
CA SER A 617 -6.18 13.91 -27.58
C SER A 617 -5.16 12.96 -28.21
N ALA A 618 -3.88 13.05 -27.86
CA ALA A 618 -2.86 12.11 -28.33
C ALA A 618 -3.15 10.68 -27.87
N MET A 619 -3.50 10.47 -26.59
CA MET A 619 -3.90 9.16 -26.09
C MET A 619 -5.08 8.58 -26.88
N MET A 620 -6.12 9.39 -27.12
CA MET A 620 -7.28 9.00 -27.93
C MET A 620 -6.92 8.61 -29.37
N ILE A 621 -5.98 9.34 -30.00
CA ILE A 621 -5.50 9.02 -31.35
C ILE A 621 -4.77 7.68 -31.36
N LEU A 622 -3.94 7.41 -30.35
CA LEU A 622 -3.19 6.15 -30.22
C LEU A 622 -4.11 4.97 -29.88
N GLU A 623 -5.11 5.16 -29.01
CA GLU A 623 -6.15 4.17 -28.72
C GLU A 623 -6.95 3.81 -29.98
N ALA A 624 -7.31 4.81 -30.79
CA ALA A 624 -7.95 4.57 -32.08
C ALA A 624 -7.04 3.81 -33.04
N ALA A 625 -5.74 4.14 -33.09
CA ALA A 625 -4.77 3.42 -33.92
C ALA A 625 -4.71 1.92 -33.58
N VAL A 626 -4.70 1.57 -32.28
CA VAL A 626 -4.78 0.18 -31.82
C VAL A 626 -6.07 -0.49 -32.30
N ALA A 627 -7.22 0.18 -32.19
CA ALA A 627 -8.50 -0.36 -32.64
C ALA A 627 -8.54 -0.58 -34.17
N PHE A 628 -8.05 0.36 -34.97
CA PHE A 628 -7.94 0.22 -36.42
C PHE A 628 -7.01 -0.92 -36.83
N ALA A 629 -5.84 -1.03 -36.19
CA ALA A 629 -4.94 -2.15 -36.40
C ALA A 629 -5.61 -3.50 -36.07
N GLY A 630 -6.41 -3.55 -35.01
CA GLY A 630 -7.18 -4.73 -34.61
C GLY A 630 -8.25 -5.18 -35.62
N ARG A 631 -8.73 -4.30 -36.51
CA ARG A 631 -9.59 -4.65 -37.65
C ARG A 631 -8.81 -4.92 -38.95
N GLY A 632 -7.48 -4.86 -38.92
CA GLY A 632 -6.63 -5.01 -40.09
C GLY A 632 -6.42 -3.73 -40.90
N GLU A 633 -6.89 -2.57 -40.43
CA GLU A 633 -6.67 -1.25 -41.07
C GLU A 633 -5.27 -0.69 -40.70
N LEU A 634 -4.22 -1.43 -41.02
CA LEU A 634 -2.83 -1.12 -40.60
C LEU A 634 -2.31 0.20 -41.14
N ASP A 635 -2.65 0.59 -42.37
CA ASP A 635 -2.16 1.84 -42.95
C ASP A 635 -2.75 3.06 -42.23
N ARG A 636 -4.04 2.98 -41.88
CA ARG A 636 -4.70 4.02 -41.09
C ARG A 636 -4.15 4.09 -39.68
N ALA A 637 -3.87 2.94 -39.05
CA ALA A 637 -3.24 2.89 -37.74
C ALA A 637 -1.83 3.52 -37.76
N ARG A 638 -1.01 3.20 -38.76
CA ARG A 638 0.32 3.81 -38.95
C ARG A 638 0.24 5.32 -39.14
N GLU A 639 -0.73 5.81 -39.92
CA GLU A 639 -0.94 7.24 -40.11
C GLU A 639 -1.27 7.95 -38.79
N LEU A 640 -2.15 7.37 -37.97
CA LEU A 640 -2.52 7.93 -36.67
C LEU A 640 -1.32 7.98 -35.71
N VAL A 641 -0.50 6.92 -35.67
CA VAL A 641 0.75 6.89 -34.87
C VAL A 641 1.74 7.96 -35.37
N ALA A 642 1.95 8.03 -36.68
CA ALA A 642 2.86 9.02 -37.28
C ALA A 642 2.42 10.47 -37.02
N ARG A 643 1.11 10.75 -36.94
CA ARG A 643 0.58 12.07 -36.57
C ARG A 643 0.88 12.47 -35.12
N VAL A 644 1.08 11.49 -34.23
CA VAL A 644 1.48 11.74 -32.85
C VAL A 644 2.99 11.91 -32.73
N GLU A 645 3.78 11.06 -33.41
CA GLU A 645 5.25 11.09 -33.40
C GLU A 645 5.83 12.29 -34.19
N GLY A 646 5.30 12.57 -35.39
CA GLY A 646 5.82 13.59 -36.30
C GLY A 646 5.56 15.04 -35.87
N ALA A 647 5.00 15.24 -34.68
CA ALA A 647 4.66 16.56 -34.14
C ALA A 647 5.76 17.17 -33.25
N GLU A 648 6.91 16.49 -33.07
CA GLU A 648 8.01 16.97 -32.22
C GLU A 648 8.95 17.96 -32.93
N PRO A 649 9.38 19.05 -32.28
CA PRO A 649 10.55 19.79 -32.73
C PRO A 649 11.84 18.98 -32.48
N PRO A 650 12.87 19.09 -33.34
CA PRO A 650 14.14 18.40 -33.13
C PRO A 650 14.83 18.95 -31.88
N GLY A 651 14.94 18.15 -30.80
CA GLY A 651 15.73 18.57 -29.64
C GLY A 651 15.66 17.73 -28.38
N ASP A 652 14.55 17.06 -28.05
CA ASP A 652 14.49 16.15 -26.90
C ASP A 652 13.22 15.26 -26.94
N PRO A 653 13.32 14.00 -27.43
CA PRO A 653 12.19 13.07 -27.48
C PRO A 653 11.70 12.61 -26.09
N THR A 654 12.35 12.97 -24.98
CA THR A 654 12.05 12.34 -23.68
C THR A 654 10.72 12.79 -23.06
N VAL A 655 10.18 13.95 -23.46
CA VAL A 655 9.03 14.59 -22.79
C VAL A 655 7.67 14.11 -23.30
N LEU A 656 7.48 14.02 -24.63
CA LEU A 656 6.22 13.52 -25.20
C LEU A 656 6.07 12.03 -24.90
N PHE A 657 7.19 11.31 -24.93
CA PHE A 657 7.30 9.91 -24.56
C PHE A 657 6.87 9.64 -23.11
N TRP A 658 7.31 10.43 -22.12
CA TRP A 658 6.81 10.29 -20.74
C TRP A 658 5.30 10.55 -20.60
N MET A 659 4.70 11.38 -21.45
CA MET A 659 3.30 11.77 -21.34
C MET A 659 2.31 10.75 -21.92
N VAL A 660 2.71 10.00 -22.95
CA VAL A 660 1.84 9.04 -23.66
C VAL A 660 2.50 7.67 -23.89
N ALA A 661 3.57 7.36 -23.15
CA ALA A 661 4.34 6.12 -23.24
C ALA A 661 3.46 4.89 -23.41
N GLY A 662 2.48 4.70 -22.51
CA GLY A 662 1.66 3.51 -22.51
C GLY A 662 0.86 3.30 -23.81
N PRO A 663 -0.04 4.22 -24.17
CA PRO A 663 -0.77 4.15 -25.43
C PRO A 663 0.13 4.08 -26.67
N LEU A 664 1.30 4.74 -26.65
CA LEU A 664 2.24 4.73 -27.78
C LEU A 664 2.89 3.35 -27.97
N ILE A 665 3.37 2.72 -26.89
CA ILE A 665 3.92 1.37 -26.94
C ILE A 665 2.87 0.38 -27.43
N SER A 666 1.63 0.47 -26.91
CA SER A 666 0.52 -0.39 -27.37
C SER A 666 0.22 -0.19 -28.86
N ALA A 667 0.29 1.05 -29.35
CA ALA A 667 0.12 1.35 -30.77
C ALA A 667 1.27 0.82 -31.63
N TRP A 668 2.53 0.94 -31.19
CA TRP A 668 3.70 0.35 -31.86
C TRP A 668 3.61 -1.17 -31.97
N VAL A 669 3.21 -1.83 -30.88
CA VAL A 669 2.94 -3.27 -30.87
C VAL A 669 1.87 -3.61 -31.92
N ALA A 670 0.77 -2.85 -31.97
CA ALA A 670 -0.33 -3.08 -32.90
C ALA A 670 0.05 -2.88 -34.38
N ILE A 671 0.95 -1.94 -34.70
CA ILE A 671 1.43 -1.69 -36.08
C ILE A 671 2.67 -2.49 -36.48
N GLY A 672 3.17 -3.36 -35.59
CA GLY A 672 4.29 -4.26 -35.86
C GLY A 672 5.69 -3.69 -35.58
N ARG A 673 5.80 -2.57 -34.84
CA ARG A 673 7.07 -1.96 -34.39
C ARG A 673 7.49 -2.50 -33.02
N LEU A 674 7.70 -3.82 -32.93
CA LEU A 674 7.97 -4.49 -31.65
C LEU A 674 9.33 -4.13 -31.05
N ASP A 675 10.35 -3.94 -31.87
CA ASP A 675 11.70 -3.63 -31.37
C ASP A 675 11.74 -2.25 -30.69
N ASP A 676 11.01 -1.27 -31.23
CA ASP A 676 10.85 0.06 -30.62
C ASP A 676 10.11 -0.04 -29.28
N ALA A 677 9.06 -0.87 -29.22
CA ALA A 677 8.30 -1.13 -28.01
C ALA A 677 9.16 -1.79 -26.92
N LEU A 678 9.97 -2.80 -27.26
CA LEU A 678 10.84 -3.52 -26.33
C LEU A 678 11.99 -2.64 -25.83
N ALA A 679 12.67 -1.93 -26.72
CA ALA A 679 13.77 -1.03 -26.35
C ALA A 679 13.31 0.01 -25.32
N TYR A 680 12.10 0.55 -25.49
CA TYR A 680 11.52 1.50 -24.54
C TYR A 680 11.05 0.84 -23.25
N ALA A 681 10.40 -0.34 -23.35
CA ALA A 681 9.94 -1.13 -22.21
C ALA A 681 11.08 -1.46 -21.24
N HIS A 682 12.23 -1.90 -21.75
CA HIS A 682 13.41 -2.18 -20.94
C HIS A 682 14.01 -0.91 -20.31
N LYS A 683 14.01 0.22 -21.03
CA LYS A 683 14.54 1.49 -20.52
C LYS A 683 13.69 2.10 -19.39
N SER A 684 12.38 1.89 -19.43
CA SER A 684 11.44 2.59 -18.53
C SER A 684 11.28 1.93 -17.16
N GLY A 685 11.60 0.63 -17.04
CA GLY A 685 11.58 -0.14 -15.79
C GLY A 685 10.20 -0.38 -15.15
N VAL A 686 9.20 0.45 -15.44
CA VAL A 686 7.82 0.34 -14.92
C VAL A 686 6.82 0.45 -16.06
N LEU A 687 6.10 -0.64 -16.33
CA LEU A 687 5.03 -0.68 -17.34
C LEU A 687 3.67 -0.89 -16.65
N GLY A 688 2.66 -0.15 -17.09
CA GLY A 688 1.28 -0.39 -16.68
C GLY A 688 0.66 -1.60 -17.40
N CYS A 689 -0.36 -2.21 -16.80
CA CYS A 689 -1.06 -3.38 -17.38
C CYS A 689 -1.63 -3.12 -18.79
N GLY A 690 -2.02 -1.88 -19.10
CA GLY A 690 -2.46 -1.47 -20.44
C GLY A 690 -1.39 -1.57 -21.54
N VAL A 691 -0.12 -1.74 -21.17
CA VAL A 691 1.03 -1.97 -22.07
C VAL A 691 1.48 -3.42 -22.05
N ILE A 692 1.55 -4.01 -20.85
CA ILE A 692 2.01 -5.38 -20.67
C ILE A 692 1.12 -6.35 -21.43
N THR A 693 -0.20 -6.21 -21.33
CA THR A 693 -1.13 -7.13 -22.01
C THR A 693 -0.93 -7.16 -23.53
N PRO A 694 -0.96 -6.03 -24.26
CA PRO A 694 -0.74 -6.05 -25.70
C PRO A 694 0.65 -6.55 -26.09
N LEU A 695 1.68 -6.17 -25.33
CA LEU A 695 3.06 -6.63 -25.57
C LEU A 695 3.17 -8.15 -25.44
N VAL A 696 2.65 -8.73 -24.35
CA VAL A 696 2.69 -10.18 -24.08
C VAL A 696 1.92 -10.97 -25.13
N VAL A 697 0.70 -10.54 -25.48
CA VAL A 697 -0.09 -11.19 -26.54
C VAL A 697 0.70 -11.21 -27.85
N ARG A 698 1.33 -10.09 -28.22
CA ARG A 698 2.13 -10.01 -29.44
C ARG A 698 3.40 -10.86 -29.40
N LEU A 699 4.10 -10.91 -28.27
CA LEU A 699 5.26 -11.78 -28.08
C LEU A 699 4.88 -13.26 -28.25
N MET A 700 3.72 -13.66 -27.73
CA MET A 700 3.21 -15.03 -27.88
C MET A 700 2.82 -15.36 -29.33
N GLU A 701 2.21 -14.42 -30.07
CA GLU A 701 1.95 -14.59 -31.51
C GLU A 701 3.23 -14.82 -32.33
N LEU A 702 4.36 -14.28 -31.86
CA LEU A 702 5.67 -14.42 -32.49
C LEU A 702 6.49 -15.60 -31.93
N GLY A 703 5.93 -16.38 -30.99
CA GLY A 703 6.61 -17.52 -30.37
C GLY A 703 7.70 -17.15 -29.35
N ARG A 704 7.73 -15.91 -28.85
CA ARG A 704 8.73 -15.40 -27.89
C ARG A 704 8.26 -15.58 -26.44
N SER A 705 8.03 -16.83 -26.04
CA SER A 705 7.39 -17.15 -24.75
C SER A 705 8.20 -16.76 -23.52
N SER A 706 9.54 -16.88 -23.54
CA SER A 706 10.37 -16.52 -22.39
C SER A 706 10.27 -15.02 -22.06
N GLU A 707 10.32 -14.17 -23.07
CA GLU A 707 10.21 -12.71 -22.91
C GLU A 707 8.79 -12.31 -22.49
N ALA A 708 7.78 -12.99 -23.01
CA ALA A 708 6.40 -12.80 -22.57
C ALA A 708 6.22 -13.06 -21.06
N LEU A 709 6.88 -14.11 -20.54
CA LEU A 709 6.87 -14.46 -19.12
C LEU A 709 7.68 -13.46 -18.26
N GLU A 710 8.78 -12.93 -18.79
CA GLU A 710 9.57 -11.88 -18.11
C GLU A 710 8.78 -10.58 -17.88
N PHE A 711 7.88 -10.21 -18.80
CA PHE A 711 6.99 -9.07 -18.61
C PHE A 711 5.76 -9.40 -17.76
N LEU A 712 5.11 -10.55 -18.01
CA LEU A 712 3.86 -10.90 -17.33
C LEU A 712 4.07 -11.32 -15.88
N GLY A 713 5.15 -12.03 -15.57
CA GLY A 713 5.43 -12.53 -14.23
C GLY A 713 5.49 -11.44 -13.16
N PRO A 714 6.37 -10.43 -13.31
CA PRO A 714 6.44 -9.28 -12.41
C PRO A 714 5.15 -8.46 -12.38
N ALA A 715 4.42 -8.36 -13.51
CA ALA A 715 3.14 -7.68 -13.57
C ALA A 715 2.05 -8.38 -12.76
N LEU A 716 2.14 -9.71 -12.68
CA LEU A 716 1.40 -10.56 -11.77
C LEU A 716 2.17 -10.79 -10.47
N ASP A 717 3.10 -9.90 -10.05
CA ASP A 717 3.81 -9.92 -8.76
C ASP A 717 3.71 -8.67 -7.86
N PRO A 718 2.53 -8.04 -7.74
CA PRO A 718 2.17 -7.26 -6.56
C PRO A 718 0.81 -7.69 -5.97
N PRO A 719 0.35 -7.12 -4.87
CA PRO A 719 -1.09 -7.10 -4.56
C PRO A 719 -1.89 -6.38 -5.67
N PHE A 720 -3.08 -6.88 -6.01
CA PHE A 720 -3.84 -6.45 -7.19
C PHE A 720 -5.17 -5.80 -6.86
N ASN A 721 -5.51 -4.77 -7.62
CA ASN A 721 -6.89 -4.38 -7.88
C ASN A 721 -7.47 -5.30 -8.99
N TRP A 722 -8.75 -5.69 -8.89
CA TRP A 722 -9.40 -6.60 -9.84
C TRP A 722 -9.43 -6.05 -11.27
N ARG A 723 -9.50 -4.72 -11.48
CA ARG A 723 -9.40 -4.08 -12.80
C ARG A 723 -8.07 -4.39 -13.48
N VAL A 724 -6.98 -4.40 -12.71
CA VAL A 724 -5.65 -4.78 -13.22
C VAL A 724 -5.65 -6.25 -13.63
N LEU A 725 -6.24 -7.14 -12.83
CA LEU A 725 -6.38 -8.56 -13.19
C LEU A 725 -7.22 -8.72 -14.46
N CYS A 726 -8.32 -7.99 -14.60
CA CYS A 726 -9.14 -7.98 -15.81
C CYS A 726 -8.36 -7.52 -17.04
N HIS A 727 -7.51 -6.49 -16.88
CA HIS A 727 -6.63 -6.03 -17.96
C HIS A 727 -5.54 -7.04 -18.33
N LEU A 728 -5.00 -7.79 -17.36
CA LEU A 728 -3.98 -8.82 -17.58
C LEU A 728 -4.54 -10.15 -18.07
N ALA A 729 -5.85 -10.39 -17.94
CA ALA A 729 -6.50 -11.64 -18.31
C ALA A 729 -6.18 -12.13 -19.75
N PRO A 730 -6.20 -11.28 -20.80
CA PRO A 730 -5.82 -11.72 -22.14
C PRO A 730 -4.35 -12.16 -22.25
N ALA A 731 -3.45 -11.57 -21.46
CA ALA A 731 -2.04 -11.95 -21.42
C ALA A 731 -1.85 -13.36 -20.82
N VAL A 732 -2.57 -13.64 -19.73
CA VAL A 732 -2.60 -14.97 -19.09
C VAL A 732 -3.14 -16.03 -20.05
N LEU A 733 -4.22 -15.71 -20.78
CA LEU A 733 -4.75 -16.58 -21.84
C LEU A 733 -3.73 -16.83 -22.94
N ALA A 734 -2.98 -15.81 -23.36
CA ALA A 734 -2.04 -15.90 -24.46
C ALA A 734 -0.80 -16.75 -24.12
N VAL A 735 -0.29 -16.68 -22.89
CA VAL A 735 0.85 -17.51 -22.46
C VAL A 735 0.45 -18.96 -22.16
N SER A 736 -0.85 -19.24 -21.98
CA SER A 736 -1.35 -20.57 -21.66
C SER A 736 -1.11 -21.58 -22.77
N SER A 737 -0.64 -22.77 -22.38
CA SER A 737 -0.53 -23.94 -23.25
C SER A 737 -1.90 -24.44 -23.74
N ASN A 738 -3.00 -24.12 -23.02
CA ASN A 738 -4.37 -24.45 -23.39
C ASN A 738 -5.32 -23.31 -22.99
N ALA A 739 -5.50 -22.35 -23.91
CA ALA A 739 -6.35 -21.18 -23.70
C ALA A 739 -7.81 -21.52 -23.34
N ARG A 740 -8.36 -22.65 -23.80
CA ARG A 740 -9.74 -23.06 -23.45
C ARG A 740 -9.85 -23.50 -21.99
N MET A 741 -8.89 -24.29 -21.52
CA MET A 741 -8.82 -24.69 -20.11
C MET A 741 -8.53 -23.48 -19.21
N CYS A 742 -7.63 -22.60 -19.65
CA CYS A 742 -7.34 -21.34 -18.97
C CYS A 742 -8.62 -20.49 -18.83
N ALA A 743 -9.36 -20.26 -19.92
CA ALA A 743 -10.61 -19.51 -19.88
C ALA A 743 -11.66 -20.16 -18.98
N ALA A 744 -11.78 -21.49 -18.98
CA ALA A 744 -12.69 -22.22 -18.10
C ALA A 744 -12.33 -22.03 -16.61
N ALA A 745 -11.04 -22.10 -16.26
CA ALA A 745 -10.55 -21.85 -14.90
C ALA A 745 -10.79 -20.39 -14.49
N MET A 746 -10.55 -19.43 -15.39
CA MET A 746 -10.81 -18.01 -15.13
C MET A 746 -12.30 -17.72 -14.90
N LEU A 747 -13.20 -18.33 -15.68
CA LEU A 747 -14.66 -18.25 -15.46
C LEU A 747 -15.09 -18.90 -14.14
N GLN A 748 -14.42 -19.98 -13.71
CA GLN A 748 -14.66 -20.56 -12.39
C GLN A 748 -14.19 -19.64 -11.26
N ALA A 749 -13.02 -19.02 -11.40
CA ALA A 749 -12.56 -18.00 -10.46
C ALA A 749 -13.53 -16.81 -10.41
N TRP A 750 -14.09 -16.41 -11.56
CA TRP A 750 -15.12 -15.38 -11.61
C TRP A 750 -16.37 -15.75 -10.82
N ARG A 751 -16.88 -16.98 -10.96
CA ARG A 751 -18.03 -17.44 -10.16
C ARG A 751 -17.76 -17.42 -8.65
N ARG A 752 -16.53 -17.74 -8.25
CA ARG A 752 -16.11 -17.58 -6.83
C ARG A 752 -16.11 -16.11 -6.42
N ALA A 753 -15.63 -15.20 -7.29
CA ALA A 753 -15.69 -13.77 -7.04
C ALA A 753 -17.15 -13.30 -6.91
N ASP A 754 -18.05 -13.72 -7.80
CA ASP A 754 -19.48 -13.40 -7.76
C ASP A 754 -20.12 -13.87 -6.45
N THR A 755 -19.78 -15.07 -5.97
CA THR A 755 -20.23 -15.56 -4.64
C THR A 755 -19.74 -14.67 -3.50
N VAL A 756 -18.49 -14.19 -3.55
CA VAL A 756 -17.96 -13.24 -2.56
C VAL A 756 -18.73 -11.92 -2.62
N LEU A 757 -18.95 -11.39 -3.82
CA LEU A 757 -19.68 -10.13 -4.02
C LEU A 757 -21.12 -10.25 -3.53
N ASP A 758 -21.82 -11.33 -3.85
CA ASP A 758 -23.17 -11.62 -3.37
C ASP A 758 -23.21 -11.70 -1.83
N THR A 759 -22.23 -12.35 -1.20
CA THR A 759 -22.13 -12.42 0.27
C THR A 759 -21.97 -11.04 0.92
N LEU A 760 -21.43 -10.05 0.19
CA LEU A 760 -21.27 -8.68 0.66
C LEU A 760 -22.53 -7.82 0.52
N VAL A 761 -23.54 -8.27 -0.25
CA VAL A 761 -24.70 -7.44 -0.62
C VAL A 761 -26.07 -8.11 -0.43
N CYS A 762 -26.12 -9.43 -0.26
CA CYS A 762 -27.31 -10.25 -0.06
C CYS A 762 -27.27 -10.92 1.32
#